data_AF-A0A9W8UH06-F1
#
_entry.id   AF-A0A9W8UH06-F1
#
_cell.length_a   1.000
_cell.length_b   1.000
_cell.length_c   1.000
_cell.angle_alpha   90.00
_cell.angle_beta   90.00
_cell.angle_gamma   90.00
#
_symmetry.space_group_name_H-M   'P 1'
#
loop_
_entity.id
_entity.type
_entity.pdbx_description
1 polymer ?
#
loop_
_entity_poly.entity_id
_entity_poly.type
_entity_poly.pdbx_seq_one_letter_code
_entity_poly.pdbx_strand_id
1 'polypeptide(L)'
;MPTDSRRWYSSDGWVRATDLYEVIMEPQKLPISTYSRGRLGRFIDISRLKTFRCIIDESNAQSLAATEHLMFALDQHQKVPARTTLKLERDRKCMWDMLDHHGNHNSSNTLEYLGLTAHHIYLDFAVRYRLEVCVTRGYLREYAVDASFLEKLAALDATVACKILEYVADNEMQIEDPLQILEDAQFRCAPLKRRIPHYCSLVLKANLTPTSLKLNLPNVESSNRVMRKYNNLQDRFLRVQFLSETESDRIAKDRYNNDDVWKRLLRVLYKGIRIGDRTYEFLAFGNSQLREGSVTFFCPTAHVSCDDIRKWLGNFDHIRNIAKFGARIGQCFSTTREVRGVRVPTIRHIDDIEVNGECFSDGVGIISGFLAKLVVDEMKLDVVGNPSAFQFRMGGAKGVLAVWPREYAKHMEVCLRKSQIKFNTKANTLEIIKCAKTTTATLNRLIITILEYLGVPAEAFMSLLNHQIGQYDEAMTSRTTAIDLLTKFVDENQATVIVADILKAGFQDPFVKNSLKLWRAWTLKLMKEKCRIHVEKSAFVMGCVDETGTLQGHSTETEGSKAKDYSSLPQIFLQISDGTYQNKTRIIKGLCVIGRNPALHAGDIRVVQAVDIPALRHLKDVVVFPSKGDRSLPSMLSGGDLDGDEYFVFWDPILMPKIWNTPPMHSAPVTPQDLDRDVEVNDLRNFVVKYMKNDFLGLIAVSHLAHADKRGLNSSICLQLAELHSQAVDYPKTGIPAEWSRAKYQPRKWPHFMQKNSNTYPSRKALGILYDRVVAENYDYIPSCEDEFDSRITENFSFTEEALANARNMKAQYDVAVRRLLKQFRVATEFELYSGWAMSKPAVGSDYKRQEDLGQQFDTLKQRFREMCIETAGEAAGGNLDELVAAIYKVTEDEVKGFLAEAEADGENLEFSPRAMPLISFPWIFHWILVRIANGDQYKPLETSLAPAARLAPLTTAATRCEADDEVPKEVDGLKVSQSGRSDEEAREIANFDGEVDLIDFDADVVESKPERSVDAQKSNDAPEEAAESSCDAPEEAADGTESLLQTSRNSEMTPSKSGSEPHSTHFVASSKEDSPGIVNVPSSAAPISRHLEYRESSMDQLLRLYEDSDED
;
A
#
# COMPACT_ATOMS: atom_id res chain seq x y z
N MET A 1 28.15 0.93 19.49
CA MET A 1 28.31 2.38 19.27
C MET A 1 28.81 2.64 17.86
N PRO A 2 28.26 3.61 17.12
CA PRO A 2 28.83 4.07 15.85
C PRO A 2 30.14 4.83 16.07
N THR A 3 31.15 4.62 15.24
CA THR A 3 32.44 5.33 15.28
C THR A 3 32.32 6.83 15.00
N ASP A 4 31.28 7.22 14.27
CA ASP A 4 31.20 8.53 13.62
C ASP A 4 30.42 9.58 14.43
N SER A 5 29.80 9.18 15.55
CA SER A 5 28.95 10.07 16.33
C SER A 5 29.77 11.00 17.24
N ARG A 6 30.03 12.21 16.75
CA ARG A 6 30.63 13.32 17.53
C ARG A 6 29.67 13.95 18.56
N ARG A 7 28.58 13.27 18.90
CA ARG A 7 27.55 13.66 19.88
C ARG A 7 26.96 12.41 20.52
N TRP A 8 26.54 12.55 21.77
CA TRP A 8 25.89 11.52 22.58
C TRP A 8 24.63 12.13 23.19
N TYR A 9 23.57 11.35 23.25
CA TYR A 9 22.32 11.67 23.94
C TYR A 9 22.12 10.70 25.12
N SER A 10 21.36 11.11 26.13
CA SER A 10 21.01 10.22 27.26
C SER A 10 20.34 8.93 26.78
N SER A 11 19.52 9.03 25.73
CA SER A 11 18.84 7.93 25.04
C SER A 11 19.77 6.91 24.38
N ASP A 12 21.01 7.27 24.01
CA ASP A 12 22.01 6.34 23.45
C ASP A 12 22.47 5.28 24.48
N GLY A 13 22.28 5.52 25.79
CA GLY A 13 22.62 4.57 26.86
C GLY A 13 21.62 3.44 27.07
N TRP A 14 20.39 3.53 26.55
CA TRP A 14 19.28 2.63 26.90
C TRP A 14 19.05 1.52 25.87
N VAL A 15 19.30 0.26 26.23
CA VAL A 15 18.97 -0.91 25.40
C VAL A 15 17.48 -1.24 25.52
N ARG A 16 16.77 -1.43 24.40
CA ARG A 16 15.39 -1.94 24.42
C ARG A 16 15.39 -3.45 24.61
N ALA A 17 14.63 -3.95 25.58
CA ALA A 17 14.24 -5.37 25.69
C ALA A 17 12.84 -5.59 25.09
N THR A 18 12.61 -6.76 24.48
CA THR A 18 11.29 -7.16 23.94
C THR A 18 10.57 -8.19 24.80
N ASP A 19 11.34 -9.04 25.46
CA ASP A 19 10.94 -10.24 26.20
C ASP A 19 11.90 -10.35 27.39
N LEU A 20 11.41 -10.64 28.60
CA LEU A 20 12.25 -10.83 29.79
C LEU A 20 12.13 -12.27 30.30
N TYR A 21 13.21 -13.04 30.23
CA TYR A 21 13.25 -14.46 30.62
C TYR A 21 14.44 -14.73 31.54
N GLU A 22 14.24 -15.57 32.56
CA GLU A 22 15.28 -16.06 33.47
C GLU A 22 16.39 -16.81 32.71
N VAL A 23 16.02 -17.52 31.63
CA VAL A 23 16.95 -18.15 30.68
C VAL A 23 16.98 -17.34 29.38
N ILE A 24 17.96 -16.44 29.25
CA ILE A 24 18.10 -15.47 28.13
C ILE A 24 18.04 -16.13 26.74
N MET A 25 18.52 -17.37 26.60
CA MET A 25 18.56 -18.12 25.33
C MET A 25 17.33 -19.00 25.07
N GLU A 26 16.36 -19.07 25.99
CA GLU A 26 15.14 -19.86 25.79
C GLU A 26 14.19 -19.26 24.72
N PRO A 27 13.87 -17.95 24.72
CA PRO A 27 12.94 -17.35 23.75
C PRO A 27 13.29 -17.67 22.30
N GLN A 28 14.58 -17.60 21.95
CA GLN A 28 15.09 -17.80 20.59
C GLN A 28 14.88 -19.24 20.06
N LYS A 29 14.50 -20.19 20.92
CA LYS A 29 14.20 -21.58 20.53
C LYS A 29 12.73 -21.80 20.18
N LEU A 30 11.83 -20.95 20.66
CA LEU A 30 10.37 -21.11 20.58
C LEU A 30 9.74 -20.22 19.49
N PRO A 31 8.60 -20.63 18.89
CA PRO A 31 7.76 -19.71 18.11
C PRO A 31 7.34 -18.50 18.95
N ILE A 32 6.89 -17.43 18.29
CA ILE A 32 6.10 -16.40 18.99
C ILE A 32 4.64 -16.90 19.06
N SER A 33 4.05 -16.94 20.24
CA SER A 33 2.62 -17.14 20.43
C SER A 33 2.06 -16.13 21.41
N THR A 34 0.74 -15.93 21.34
CA THR A 34 -0.05 -15.09 22.24
C THR A 34 0.25 -15.39 23.70
N TYR A 35 0.33 -16.68 24.07
CA TYR A 35 0.88 -17.16 25.34
C TYR A 35 2.14 -18.02 25.10
N SER A 36 3.21 -17.74 25.84
CA SER A 36 4.52 -18.41 25.70
C SER A 36 5.11 -18.73 27.08
N ARG A 37 4.71 -19.84 27.71
CA ARG A 37 5.46 -20.35 28.88
C ARG A 37 6.82 -20.86 28.45
N GLY A 38 7.87 -20.39 29.12
CA GLY A 38 9.18 -21.05 29.11
C GLY A 38 9.06 -22.48 29.64
N ARG A 39 9.87 -23.40 29.11
CA ARG A 39 10.01 -24.77 29.61
C ARG A 39 11.08 -24.87 30.70
N LEU A 40 11.97 -23.88 30.80
CA LEU A 40 13.21 -23.94 31.60
C LEU A 40 13.38 -22.79 32.61
N GLY A 41 12.48 -21.80 32.65
CA GLY A 41 12.57 -20.70 33.61
C GLY A 41 11.33 -19.81 33.66
N ARG A 42 11.35 -18.87 34.61
CA ARG A 42 10.35 -17.80 34.73
C ARG A 42 10.50 -16.79 33.59
N PHE A 43 9.39 -16.18 33.21
CA PHE A 43 9.36 -15.12 32.21
C PHE A 43 8.42 -13.98 32.65
N ILE A 44 8.64 -12.82 32.05
CA ILE A 44 7.83 -11.62 32.19
C ILE A 44 7.45 -11.19 30.76
N ASP A 45 6.15 -11.24 30.47
CA ASP A 45 5.59 -10.74 29.21
C ASP A 45 5.39 -9.22 29.29
N ILE A 46 6.29 -8.48 28.65
CA ILE A 46 6.28 -7.00 28.65
C ILE A 46 5.01 -6.46 27.98
N SER A 47 4.39 -7.18 27.03
CA SER A 47 3.15 -6.73 26.37
C SER A 47 1.94 -6.65 27.31
N ARG A 48 2.02 -7.32 28.48
CA ARG A 48 0.92 -7.46 29.43
C ARG A 48 1.10 -6.63 30.70
N LEU A 49 2.30 -6.11 30.96
CA LEU A 49 2.59 -5.33 32.15
C LEU A 49 2.13 -3.87 32.02
N LYS A 50 0.99 -3.56 32.66
CA LYS A 50 0.54 -2.16 32.87
C LYS A 50 1.16 -1.50 34.11
N THR A 51 1.92 -2.23 34.93
CA THR A 51 2.50 -1.73 36.18
C THR A 51 3.69 -2.59 36.60
N PHE A 52 4.76 -1.96 37.08
CA PHE A 52 5.94 -2.64 37.67
C PHE A 52 5.95 -2.45 39.19
N ARG A 53 6.35 -3.49 39.92
CA ARG A 53 6.62 -3.42 41.35
C ARG A 53 8.03 -3.91 41.63
N CYS A 54 8.93 -2.99 41.95
CA CYS A 54 10.20 -3.35 42.55
C CYS A 54 9.99 -3.64 44.05
N ILE A 55 10.68 -4.65 44.58
CA ILE A 55 10.86 -4.87 46.01
C ILE A 55 12.37 -4.93 46.19
N ILE A 56 12.93 -3.96 46.89
CA ILE A 56 14.37 -3.85 47.11
C ILE A 56 14.65 -4.17 48.57
N ASP A 57 15.65 -5.00 48.81
CA ASP A 57 16.04 -5.42 50.15
C ASP A 57 16.99 -4.38 50.76
N GLU A 58 16.45 -3.55 51.66
CA GLU A 58 17.19 -2.48 52.34
C GLU A 58 18.34 -3.01 53.24
N SER A 59 18.43 -4.34 53.47
CA SER A 59 19.52 -4.94 54.27
C SER A 59 20.87 -5.07 53.53
N ASN A 60 20.91 -4.86 52.20
CA ASN A 60 22.12 -4.95 51.40
C ASN A 60 22.57 -3.56 50.89
N ALA A 61 23.82 -3.18 51.17
CA ALA A 61 24.40 -1.92 50.73
C ALA A 61 24.40 -1.72 49.20
N GLN A 62 24.54 -2.80 48.41
CA GLN A 62 24.41 -2.73 46.95
C GLN A 62 22.97 -2.45 46.51
N SER A 63 21.99 -2.95 47.26
CA SER A 63 20.57 -2.73 47.01
C SER A 63 20.13 -1.31 47.40
N LEU A 64 20.74 -0.71 48.42
CA LEU A 64 20.59 0.72 48.74
C LEU A 64 21.08 1.61 47.59
N ALA A 65 22.31 1.44 47.12
CA ALA A 65 22.83 2.21 45.98
C ALA A 65 21.99 2.01 44.70
N ALA A 66 21.52 0.78 44.45
CA ALA A 66 20.60 0.50 43.34
C ALA A 66 19.21 1.16 43.53
N THR A 67 18.74 1.31 44.78
CA THR A 67 17.52 2.06 45.11
C THR A 67 17.71 3.54 44.80
N GLU A 68 18.81 4.14 45.26
CA GLU A 68 19.12 5.56 45.04
C GLU A 68 19.25 5.87 43.55
N HIS A 69 19.98 5.05 42.79
CA HIS A 69 20.09 5.19 41.33
C HIS A 69 18.73 5.03 40.62
N LEU A 70 17.89 4.08 41.04
CA LEU A 70 16.55 3.88 40.46
C LEU A 70 15.60 5.03 40.82
N MET A 71 15.63 5.52 42.06
CA MET A 71 14.81 6.65 42.49
C MET A 71 15.24 7.94 41.79
N PHE A 72 16.55 8.18 41.64
CA PHE A 72 17.08 9.29 40.85
C PHE A 72 16.63 9.20 39.39
N ALA A 73 16.76 8.04 38.74
CA ALA A 73 16.30 7.84 37.36
C ALA A 73 14.77 7.99 37.18
N LEU A 74 13.96 7.70 38.20
CA LEU A 74 12.52 7.95 38.18
C LEU A 74 12.17 9.43 38.38
N ASP A 75 12.92 10.13 39.23
CA ASP A 75 12.75 11.57 39.52
C ASP A 75 13.15 12.44 38.32
N GLN A 76 14.29 12.14 37.68
CA GLN A 76 14.70 12.72 36.37
C GLN A 76 13.66 12.51 35.25
N HIS A 77 12.73 11.57 35.44
CA HIS A 77 11.65 11.26 34.51
C HIS A 77 10.24 11.62 35.05
N GLN A 78 10.18 12.45 36.10
CA GLN A 78 8.95 12.97 36.73
C GLN A 78 7.96 11.88 37.23
N LYS A 79 8.45 10.67 37.55
CA LYS A 79 7.62 9.51 37.91
C LYS A 79 7.61 9.28 39.42
N VAL A 80 6.69 9.93 40.12
CA VAL A 80 6.45 9.74 41.56
C VAL A 80 5.94 8.31 41.85
N PRO A 81 6.64 7.48 42.63
CA PRO A 81 6.24 6.09 42.88
C PRO A 81 5.18 5.98 44.00
N ALA A 82 3.97 5.58 43.63
CA ALA A 82 2.89 5.31 44.59
C ALA A 82 3.17 4.04 45.42
N ARG A 83 3.64 4.19 46.66
CA ARG A 83 3.88 3.09 47.61
C ARG A 83 2.57 2.37 47.98
N THR A 84 2.27 1.26 47.31
CA THR A 84 1.12 0.38 47.64
C THR A 84 1.55 -1.07 47.87
N THR A 85 1.10 -1.66 48.98
CA THR A 85 1.36 -3.04 49.40
C THR A 85 0.44 -4.03 48.70
N LEU A 86 0.57 -4.13 47.36
CA LEU A 86 -0.20 -5.07 46.55
C LEU A 86 0.07 -6.52 47.00
N LYS A 87 -0.96 -7.32 47.28
CA LYS A 87 -0.82 -8.77 47.39
C LYS A 87 -0.80 -9.37 45.99
N LEU A 88 0.28 -10.07 45.63
CA LEU A 88 0.23 -10.98 44.49
C LEU A 88 -0.37 -12.30 44.98
N GLU A 89 -1.54 -12.66 44.46
CA GLU A 89 -1.98 -14.06 44.45
C GLU A 89 -1.02 -14.86 43.56
N ARG A 90 -0.69 -16.10 43.96
CA ARG A 90 0.08 -17.00 43.12
C ARG A 90 -0.86 -17.87 42.30
N ASP A 91 -0.60 -17.89 40.99
CA ASP A 91 -0.90 -19.02 40.10
C ASP A 91 -2.39 -19.42 40.02
N ARG A 92 -3.23 -18.50 39.54
CA ARG A 92 -4.53 -18.88 38.97
C ARG A 92 -4.29 -19.49 37.58
N LYS A 93 -4.83 -20.69 37.33
CA LYS A 93 -4.96 -21.22 35.96
C LYS A 93 -5.70 -20.21 35.10
N CYS A 94 -5.21 -20.01 33.89
CA CYS A 94 -5.79 -19.10 32.90
C CYS A 94 -6.35 -19.90 31.72
N MET A 95 -7.07 -19.26 30.79
CA MET A 95 -7.66 -19.93 29.62
C MET A 95 -6.67 -20.81 28.82
N TRP A 96 -5.40 -20.42 28.75
CA TRP A 96 -4.38 -21.19 28.04
C TRP A 96 -4.09 -22.54 28.71
N ASP A 97 -4.18 -22.64 30.04
CA ASP A 97 -4.04 -23.90 30.80
C ASP A 97 -5.18 -24.89 30.55
N MET A 98 -6.28 -24.44 29.94
CA MET A 98 -7.48 -25.23 29.66
C MET A 98 -7.62 -25.54 28.17
N LEU A 99 -6.75 -24.99 27.31
CA LEU A 99 -6.85 -25.08 25.85
C LEU A 99 -5.55 -25.56 25.17
N ASP A 100 -4.37 -25.18 25.69
CA ASP A 100 -3.08 -25.50 25.08
C ASP A 100 -2.45 -26.73 25.77
N HIS A 101 -2.27 -27.84 25.03
CA HIS A 101 -1.54 -29.00 25.55
C HIS A 101 -0.07 -28.66 25.88
N HIS A 102 0.34 -28.90 27.13
CA HIS A 102 1.75 -28.83 27.57
C HIS A 102 2.54 -30.06 27.05
N GLY A 103 2.73 -30.14 25.74
CA GLY A 103 3.32 -31.26 25.02
C GLY A 103 4.78 -31.56 25.40
N ASN A 104 4.97 -32.54 26.29
CA ASN A 104 6.26 -33.13 26.62
C ASN A 104 6.55 -34.27 25.64
N HIS A 105 7.17 -33.96 24.50
CA HIS A 105 7.29 -34.83 23.29
C HIS A 105 8.10 -36.14 23.44
N ASN A 106 8.33 -36.65 24.65
CA ASN A 106 9.11 -37.87 24.92
C ASN A 106 8.25 -39.09 25.34
N SER A 107 6.94 -38.93 25.59
CA SER A 107 6.06 -40.06 25.96
C SER A 107 5.61 -40.85 24.72
N SER A 108 6.13 -42.07 24.55
CA SER A 108 5.75 -42.99 23.46
C SER A 108 4.46 -43.79 23.74
N ASN A 109 3.74 -43.50 24.83
CA ASN A 109 2.53 -44.20 25.22
C ASN A 109 1.26 -43.46 24.79
N THR A 110 0.47 -44.09 23.91
CA THR A 110 -0.89 -43.64 23.57
C THR A 110 -1.84 -43.60 24.78
N LEU A 111 -1.62 -44.42 25.81
CA LEU A 111 -2.42 -44.40 27.04
C LEU A 111 -2.18 -43.14 27.89
N GLU A 112 -0.93 -42.65 27.97
CA GLU A 112 -0.63 -41.37 28.63
C GLU A 112 -1.23 -40.20 27.85
N TYR A 113 -1.22 -40.27 26.51
CA TYR A 113 -1.81 -39.26 25.65
C TYR A 113 -3.32 -39.08 25.91
N LEU A 114 -4.06 -40.19 26.05
CA LEU A 114 -5.49 -40.19 26.41
C LEU A 114 -5.73 -39.58 27.81
N GLY A 115 -4.88 -39.90 28.79
CA GLY A 115 -4.93 -39.30 30.13
C GLY A 115 -4.66 -37.79 30.13
N LEU A 116 -3.71 -37.33 29.30
CA LEU A 116 -3.38 -35.91 29.14
C LEU A 116 -4.50 -35.11 28.44
N THR A 117 -5.24 -35.73 27.51
CA THR A 117 -6.36 -35.05 26.82
C THR A 117 -7.57 -34.77 27.72
N ALA A 118 -7.77 -35.52 28.82
CA ALA A 118 -9.00 -35.49 29.63
C ALA A 118 -9.29 -34.19 30.41
N HIS A 119 -8.46 -33.16 30.28
CA HIS A 119 -8.58 -31.88 30.99
C HIS A 119 -8.45 -30.64 30.08
N HIS A 120 -8.52 -30.82 28.76
CA HIS A 120 -8.41 -29.72 27.79
C HIS A 120 -9.67 -29.60 26.94
N ILE A 121 -10.11 -28.36 26.69
CA ILE A 121 -11.28 -28.04 25.90
C ILE A 121 -10.82 -27.80 24.46
N TYR A 122 -11.35 -28.58 23.51
CA TYR A 122 -11.11 -28.35 22.09
C TYR A 122 -12.05 -27.26 21.56
N LEU A 123 -11.50 -26.35 20.75
CA LEU A 123 -12.25 -25.37 19.98
C LEU A 123 -11.86 -25.51 18.51
N ASP A 124 -12.82 -25.43 17.59
CA ASP A 124 -12.53 -25.31 16.17
C ASP A 124 -11.59 -24.11 15.91
N PHE A 125 -10.68 -24.25 14.94
CA PHE A 125 -9.66 -23.24 14.69
C PHE A 125 -10.26 -21.86 14.33
N ALA A 126 -11.40 -21.80 13.63
CA ALA A 126 -12.04 -20.53 13.31
C ALA A 126 -12.56 -19.82 14.57
N VAL A 127 -13.08 -20.58 15.55
CA VAL A 127 -13.51 -20.07 16.86
C VAL A 127 -12.30 -19.68 17.72
N ARG A 128 -11.31 -20.57 17.84
CA ARG A 128 -10.07 -20.33 18.61
C ARG A 128 -9.31 -19.10 18.12
N TYR A 129 -9.17 -18.91 16.81
CA TYR A 129 -8.53 -17.72 16.23
C TYR A 129 -9.24 -16.43 16.66
N ARG A 130 -10.57 -16.41 16.64
CA ARG A 130 -11.37 -15.22 17.02
C ARG A 130 -11.31 -14.94 18.52
N LEU A 131 -11.30 -15.98 19.35
CA LEU A 131 -11.08 -15.84 20.79
C LEU A 131 -9.70 -15.23 21.07
N GLU A 132 -8.65 -15.66 20.36
CA GLU A 132 -7.33 -15.03 20.46
C GLU A 132 -7.28 -13.60 19.92
N VAL A 133 -8.10 -13.22 18.92
CA VAL A 133 -8.29 -11.81 18.52
C VAL A 133 -8.88 -11.01 19.67
N CYS A 134 -9.97 -11.47 20.29
CA CYS A 134 -10.61 -10.77 21.40
C CYS A 134 -9.67 -10.56 22.60
N VAL A 135 -8.81 -11.56 22.90
CA VAL A 135 -7.85 -11.47 24.02
C VAL A 135 -6.63 -10.61 23.67
N THR A 136 -6.02 -10.78 22.48
CA THR A 136 -4.85 -9.96 22.07
C THR A 136 -5.20 -8.50 21.80
N ARG A 137 -6.46 -8.18 21.52
CA ARG A 137 -6.98 -6.82 21.44
C ARG A 137 -7.44 -6.25 22.79
N GLY A 138 -7.52 -7.07 23.84
CA GLY A 138 -7.94 -6.65 25.19
C GLY A 138 -9.45 -6.49 25.39
N TYR A 139 -10.28 -6.98 24.46
CA TYR A 139 -11.74 -7.00 24.58
C TYR A 139 -12.21 -8.04 25.62
N LEU A 140 -11.49 -9.16 25.74
CA LEU A 140 -11.69 -10.19 26.77
C LEU A 140 -10.42 -10.32 27.64
N ARG A 141 -10.61 -10.45 28.96
CA ARG A 141 -9.51 -10.68 29.91
C ARG A 141 -9.24 -12.18 30.08
N GLU A 142 -8.01 -12.62 29.86
CA GLU A 142 -7.61 -14.04 29.91
C GLU A 142 -7.84 -14.76 31.25
N TYR A 143 -8.00 -14.00 32.35
CA TYR A 143 -8.30 -14.52 33.70
C TYR A 143 -9.79 -14.52 34.03
N ALA A 144 -10.63 -13.93 33.17
CA ALA A 144 -12.09 -13.99 33.26
C ALA A 144 -12.67 -15.06 32.30
N VAL A 145 -11.90 -15.47 31.29
CA VAL A 145 -12.22 -16.62 30.42
C VAL A 145 -11.96 -17.91 31.19
N ASP A 146 -13.03 -18.48 31.75
CA ASP A 146 -13.00 -19.67 32.61
C ASP A 146 -13.40 -20.96 31.86
N ALA A 147 -13.43 -22.10 32.57
CA ALA A 147 -13.88 -23.37 32.00
C ALA A 147 -15.34 -23.32 31.54
N SER A 148 -16.24 -22.71 32.32
CA SER A 148 -17.68 -22.59 32.01
C SER A 148 -17.92 -21.88 30.68
N PHE A 149 -17.24 -20.75 30.46
CA PHE A 149 -17.29 -20.02 29.21
C PHE A 149 -16.74 -20.86 28.04
N LEU A 150 -15.60 -21.53 28.22
CA LEU A 150 -14.96 -22.30 27.15
C LEU A 150 -15.77 -23.54 26.77
N GLU A 151 -16.38 -24.23 27.74
CA GLU A 151 -17.29 -25.37 27.50
C GLU A 151 -18.57 -24.91 26.79
N LYS A 152 -19.21 -23.82 27.25
CA LYS A 152 -20.37 -23.22 26.55
C LYS A 152 -20.02 -22.79 25.13
N LEU A 153 -18.84 -22.20 24.91
CA LEU A 153 -18.37 -21.77 23.59
C LEU A 153 -18.07 -22.96 22.66
N ALA A 154 -17.52 -24.05 23.18
CA ALA A 154 -17.26 -25.29 22.45
C ALA A 154 -18.55 -26.05 22.09
N ALA A 155 -19.61 -25.90 22.87
CA ALA A 155 -20.92 -26.52 22.63
C ALA A 155 -21.80 -25.78 21.58
N LEU A 156 -21.41 -24.57 21.15
CA LEU A 156 -22.09 -23.84 20.08
C LEU A 156 -21.63 -24.30 18.70
N ASP A 157 -22.50 -24.14 17.69
CA ASP A 157 -22.08 -24.24 16.29
C ASP A 157 -20.94 -23.24 16.00
N ALA A 158 -19.92 -23.68 15.27
CA ALA A 158 -18.72 -22.88 15.00
C ALA A 158 -19.05 -21.56 14.29
N THR A 159 -20.09 -21.49 13.45
CA THR A 159 -20.56 -20.25 12.82
C THR A 159 -21.14 -19.28 13.85
N VAL A 160 -21.92 -19.79 14.82
CA VAL A 160 -22.55 -19.00 15.88
C VAL A 160 -21.50 -18.49 16.87
N ALA A 161 -20.57 -19.35 17.31
CA ALA A 161 -19.44 -18.97 18.15
C ALA A 161 -18.53 -17.94 17.46
N CYS A 162 -18.23 -18.12 16.16
CA CYS A 162 -17.49 -17.13 15.38
C CYS A 162 -18.22 -15.78 15.29
N LYS A 163 -19.55 -15.80 15.09
CA LYS A 163 -20.39 -14.59 15.01
C LYS A 163 -20.36 -13.75 16.29
N ILE A 164 -20.53 -14.38 17.45
CA ILE A 164 -20.52 -13.71 18.76
C ILE A 164 -19.16 -13.02 18.99
N LEU A 165 -18.05 -13.73 18.73
CA LEU A 165 -16.70 -13.19 18.89
C LEU A 165 -16.37 -12.11 17.86
N GLU A 166 -16.83 -12.24 16.62
CA GLU A 166 -16.73 -11.16 15.61
C GLU A 166 -17.51 -9.91 16.05
N TYR A 167 -18.72 -10.04 16.61
CA TYR A 167 -19.51 -8.91 17.09
C TYR A 167 -18.81 -8.15 18.23
N VAL A 168 -18.25 -8.86 19.22
CA VAL A 168 -17.50 -8.25 20.33
C VAL A 168 -16.28 -7.48 19.82
N ALA A 169 -15.55 -8.05 18.86
CA ALA A 169 -14.36 -7.44 18.29
C ALA A 169 -14.64 -6.29 17.31
N ASP A 170 -15.67 -6.38 16.47
CA ASP A 170 -16.09 -5.29 15.56
C ASP A 170 -16.62 -4.09 16.35
N ASN A 171 -17.33 -4.32 17.47
CA ASN A 171 -17.80 -3.27 18.36
C ASN A 171 -16.73 -2.77 19.36
N GLU A 172 -15.60 -3.46 19.51
CA GLU A 172 -14.49 -3.17 20.43
C GLU A 172 -14.91 -3.21 21.92
N MET A 173 -15.88 -4.06 22.25
CA MET A 173 -16.49 -4.12 23.58
C MET A 173 -15.54 -4.73 24.60
N GLN A 174 -15.16 -3.97 25.63
CA GLN A 174 -14.44 -4.50 26.78
C GLN A 174 -15.43 -5.18 27.73
N ILE A 175 -15.48 -6.50 27.68
CA ILE A 175 -16.39 -7.31 28.50
C ILE A 175 -15.63 -7.79 29.75
N GLU A 176 -16.17 -7.50 30.94
CA GLU A 176 -15.55 -7.94 32.20
C GLU A 176 -15.88 -9.41 32.56
N ASP A 177 -17.08 -9.87 32.19
CA ASP A 177 -17.58 -11.24 32.41
C ASP A 177 -17.94 -11.88 31.04
N PRO A 178 -17.10 -12.80 30.53
CA PRO A 178 -17.32 -13.45 29.24
C PRO A 178 -18.61 -14.28 29.12
N LEU A 179 -19.27 -14.66 30.21
CA LEU A 179 -20.51 -15.46 30.10
C LEU A 179 -21.66 -14.66 29.47
N GLN A 180 -21.68 -13.34 29.66
CA GLN A 180 -22.75 -12.45 29.19
C GLN A 180 -22.93 -12.49 27.67
N ILE A 181 -21.82 -12.59 26.91
CA ILE A 181 -21.86 -12.61 25.43
C ILE A 181 -22.43 -13.91 24.84
N LEU A 182 -22.60 -14.96 25.65
CA LEU A 182 -23.23 -16.22 25.24
C LEU A 182 -24.72 -16.27 25.60
N GLU A 183 -25.14 -15.53 26.64
CA GLU A 183 -26.48 -15.61 27.23
C GLU A 183 -27.43 -14.55 26.68
N ASP A 184 -26.93 -13.33 26.43
CA ASP A 184 -27.71 -12.22 25.87
C ASP A 184 -28.01 -12.41 24.36
N ALA A 185 -29.25 -12.13 23.99
CA ALA A 185 -29.74 -12.25 22.61
C ALA A 185 -29.08 -11.28 21.63
N GLN A 186 -28.60 -10.10 22.07
CA GLN A 186 -28.04 -9.09 21.15
C GLN A 186 -26.82 -9.63 20.37
N PHE A 187 -25.99 -10.46 21.00
CA PHE A 187 -24.81 -11.07 20.38
C PHE A 187 -25.14 -12.18 19.38
N ARG A 188 -26.36 -12.71 19.40
CA ARG A 188 -26.85 -13.73 18.46
C ARG A 188 -27.33 -13.11 17.14
N CYS A 189 -27.73 -11.83 17.17
CA CYS A 189 -28.17 -11.05 16.01
C CYS A 189 -27.01 -10.51 15.15
N ALA A 190 -26.02 -11.35 14.86
CA ALA A 190 -24.89 -11.02 14.00
C ALA A 190 -25.11 -11.47 12.53
N PRO A 191 -24.58 -10.74 11.52
CA PRO A 191 -25.04 -10.80 10.12
C PRO A 191 -24.89 -12.16 9.40
N LEU A 192 -25.59 -12.31 8.28
CA LEU A 192 -25.59 -13.52 7.45
C LEU A 192 -24.24 -13.81 6.77
N LYS A 193 -24.09 -15.04 6.23
CA LYS A 193 -22.82 -15.55 5.66
C LYS A 193 -22.18 -14.56 4.67
N ARG A 194 -20.85 -14.51 4.68
CA ARG A 194 -20.07 -13.69 3.73
C ARG A 194 -20.00 -14.42 2.38
N ARG A 195 -20.74 -13.96 1.37
CA ARG A 195 -20.44 -14.31 -0.04
C ARG A 195 -19.17 -13.56 -0.44
N ILE A 196 -18.15 -14.28 -0.90
CA ILE A 196 -16.84 -13.73 -1.28
C ILE A 196 -16.74 -13.77 -2.82
N PRO A 197 -16.40 -12.65 -3.49
CA PRO A 197 -16.19 -12.64 -4.94
C PRO A 197 -15.13 -13.66 -5.36
N HIS A 198 -15.31 -14.27 -6.53
CA HIS A 198 -14.49 -15.40 -6.99
C HIS A 198 -12.99 -15.07 -7.22
N TYR A 199 -12.65 -13.77 -7.24
CA TYR A 199 -11.29 -13.23 -7.38
C TYR A 199 -10.71 -12.76 -6.03
N CYS A 200 -11.43 -12.91 -4.92
CA CYS A 200 -11.00 -12.57 -3.57
C CYS A 200 -10.82 -13.82 -2.69
N SER A 201 -10.14 -13.65 -1.57
CA SER A 201 -9.84 -14.69 -0.58
C SER A 201 -9.99 -14.13 0.84
N LEU A 202 -10.35 -14.98 1.81
CA LEU A 202 -10.35 -14.59 3.23
C LEU A 202 -8.95 -14.78 3.81
N VAL A 203 -8.36 -13.70 4.31
CA VAL A 203 -6.97 -13.67 4.78
C VAL A 203 -6.91 -13.45 6.29
N LEU A 204 -6.17 -14.31 7.00
CA LEU A 204 -5.83 -14.13 8.41
C LEU A 204 -4.72 -13.07 8.53
N LYS A 205 -4.76 -12.21 9.56
CA LYS A 205 -3.75 -11.14 9.73
C LYS A 205 -3.27 -10.97 11.17
N ALA A 206 -1.96 -11.05 11.35
CA ALA A 206 -1.26 -10.76 12.61
C ALA A 206 -0.37 -9.52 12.49
N ASN A 207 -0.48 -8.61 13.46
CA ASN A 207 0.43 -7.49 13.64
C ASN A 207 1.42 -7.85 14.76
N LEU A 208 2.72 -7.82 14.45
CA LEU A 208 3.79 -7.93 15.45
C LEU A 208 4.33 -6.54 15.75
N THR A 209 4.43 -6.23 17.04
CA THR A 209 5.02 -4.99 17.55
C THR A 209 6.31 -5.33 18.33
N PRO A 210 7.08 -4.34 18.82
CA PRO A 210 8.29 -4.60 19.60
C PRO A 210 8.08 -5.52 20.81
N THR A 211 6.95 -5.45 21.53
CA THR A 211 6.66 -6.35 22.67
C THR A 211 5.49 -7.32 22.43
N SER A 212 4.52 -6.97 21.59
CA SER A 212 3.23 -7.68 21.50
C SER A 212 3.10 -8.56 20.24
N LEU A 213 2.11 -9.47 20.29
CA LEU A 213 1.49 -10.09 19.11
C LEU A 213 0.00 -9.74 19.16
N LYS A 214 -0.49 -9.03 18.15
CA LYS A 214 -1.87 -8.55 18.07
C LYS A 214 -2.56 -9.14 16.85
N LEU A 215 -3.59 -9.96 17.05
CA LEU A 215 -4.33 -10.55 15.94
C LEU A 215 -5.43 -9.60 15.44
N ASN A 216 -5.88 -9.81 14.21
CA ASN A 216 -7.00 -9.10 13.60
C ASN A 216 -8.03 -10.10 13.09
N LEU A 217 -9.31 -9.71 13.03
CA LEU A 217 -10.34 -10.53 12.41
C LEU A 217 -10.02 -10.80 10.92
N PRO A 218 -10.45 -11.94 10.35
CA PRO A 218 -10.17 -12.27 8.96
C PRO A 218 -10.90 -11.31 8.00
N ASN A 219 -10.18 -10.81 7.00
CA ASN A 219 -10.67 -9.82 6.05
C ASN A 219 -10.61 -10.35 4.62
N VAL A 220 -11.44 -9.80 3.74
CA VAL A 220 -11.50 -10.22 2.33
C VAL A 220 -10.46 -9.40 1.56
N GLU A 221 -9.46 -10.05 0.99
CA GLU A 221 -8.43 -9.42 0.15
C GLU A 221 -8.48 -9.97 -1.27
N SER A 222 -8.23 -9.11 -2.26
CA SER A 222 -8.08 -9.47 -3.68
C SER A 222 -6.98 -10.52 -3.85
N SER A 223 -7.32 -11.65 -4.47
CA SER A 223 -6.47 -12.85 -4.49
C SER A 223 -5.26 -12.73 -5.41
N ASN A 224 -4.25 -13.57 -5.14
CA ASN A 224 -3.08 -13.78 -6.00
C ASN A 224 -3.02 -15.24 -6.50
N ARG A 225 -2.05 -15.54 -7.37
CA ARG A 225 -1.89 -16.85 -8.01
C ARG A 225 -1.73 -18.00 -7.01
N VAL A 226 -1.02 -17.77 -5.90
CA VAL A 226 -0.79 -18.79 -4.86
C VAL A 226 -2.09 -19.06 -4.10
N MET A 227 -2.78 -18.01 -3.66
CA MET A 227 -4.08 -18.11 -2.97
C MET A 227 -5.15 -18.78 -3.84
N ARG A 228 -5.16 -18.51 -5.15
CA ARG A 228 -6.03 -19.21 -6.12
C ARG A 228 -5.68 -20.70 -6.25
N LYS A 229 -4.39 -21.05 -6.32
CA LYS A 229 -3.96 -22.45 -6.45
C LYS A 229 -4.27 -23.29 -5.21
N TYR A 230 -4.10 -22.71 -4.02
CA TYR A 230 -4.30 -23.37 -2.73
C TYR A 230 -5.61 -22.91 -2.06
N ASN A 231 -6.66 -22.71 -2.86
CA ASN A 231 -7.97 -22.20 -2.43
C ASN A 231 -8.65 -23.08 -1.36
N ASN A 232 -8.33 -24.38 -1.32
CA ASN A 232 -8.79 -25.32 -0.31
C ASN A 232 -8.06 -25.21 1.05
N LEU A 233 -7.03 -24.36 1.14
CA LEU A 233 -6.19 -24.15 2.34
C LEU A 233 -6.07 -22.66 2.70
N GLN A 234 -7.04 -21.81 2.32
CA GLN A 234 -7.00 -20.35 2.60
C GLN A 234 -6.80 -20.04 4.09
N ASP A 235 -7.44 -20.83 4.98
CA ASP A 235 -7.36 -20.70 6.44
C ASP A 235 -5.98 -21.05 7.03
N ARG A 236 -5.02 -21.45 6.19
CA ARG A 236 -3.62 -21.74 6.57
C ARG A 236 -2.65 -20.66 6.10
N PHE A 237 -3.08 -19.63 5.37
CA PHE A 237 -2.26 -18.46 5.06
C PHE A 237 -2.43 -17.36 6.10
N LEU A 238 -1.30 -16.79 6.55
CA LEU A 238 -1.27 -15.71 7.53
C LEU A 238 -0.46 -14.53 6.99
N ARG A 239 -1.10 -13.36 6.91
CA ARG A 239 -0.46 -12.08 6.58
C ARG A 239 0.17 -11.53 7.87
N VAL A 240 1.49 -11.38 7.90
CA VAL A 240 2.22 -10.86 9.07
C VAL A 240 2.74 -9.46 8.76
N GLN A 241 2.47 -8.48 9.61
CA GLN A 241 2.93 -7.10 9.47
C GLN A 241 3.68 -6.63 10.74
N PHE A 242 4.79 -5.92 10.56
CA PHE A 242 5.70 -5.48 11.62
C PHE A 242 5.56 -3.95 11.82
N LEU A 243 5.05 -3.55 12.98
CA LEU A 243 4.60 -2.18 13.27
C LEU A 243 5.23 -1.60 14.55
N SER A 244 5.04 -0.30 14.79
CA SER A 244 5.21 0.31 16.11
C SER A 244 4.18 -0.24 17.13
N GLU A 245 4.39 0.01 18.43
CA GLU A 245 3.49 -0.51 19.47
C GLU A 245 2.06 0.06 19.39
N THR A 246 1.93 1.33 18.94
CA THR A 246 0.66 2.01 18.63
C THR A 246 -0.02 1.49 17.37
N GLU A 247 0.65 0.63 16.60
CA GLU A 247 0.24 0.19 15.25
C GLU A 247 -0.01 1.36 14.27
N SER A 248 0.48 2.56 14.60
CA SER A 248 0.30 3.80 13.84
C SER A 248 1.46 4.11 12.89
N ASP A 249 2.59 3.41 13.03
CA ASP A 249 3.82 3.64 12.27
C ASP A 249 4.58 2.32 12.06
N ARG A 250 5.73 2.40 11.37
CA ARG A 250 6.71 1.30 11.33
C ARG A 250 7.63 1.32 12.54
N ILE A 251 8.31 0.21 12.79
CA ILE A 251 9.44 0.15 13.75
C ILE A 251 10.50 1.19 13.34
N ALA A 252 10.90 2.05 14.28
CA ALA A 252 11.90 3.10 14.05
C ALA A 252 13.26 2.51 13.64
N LYS A 253 13.92 3.14 12.67
CA LYS A 253 15.16 2.63 12.03
C LYS A 253 16.43 3.35 12.49
N ASP A 254 16.30 4.56 13.03
CA ASP A 254 17.40 5.47 13.34
C ASP A 254 17.87 5.42 14.80
N ARG A 255 17.21 4.62 15.65
CA ARG A 255 17.62 4.39 17.05
C ARG A 255 18.54 3.17 17.12
N TYR A 256 19.79 3.37 17.52
CA TYR A 256 20.83 2.33 17.53
C TYR A 256 20.52 1.13 18.45
N ASN A 257 19.69 1.34 19.46
CA ASN A 257 19.46 0.40 20.56
C ASN A 257 18.26 -0.55 20.35
N ASN A 258 17.94 -0.83 19.09
CA ASN A 258 16.79 -1.66 18.69
C ASN A 258 17.13 -3.16 18.46
N ASP A 259 18.33 -3.64 18.82
CA ASP A 259 18.78 -4.98 18.43
C ASP A 259 17.92 -6.15 18.94
N ASP A 260 17.31 -6.09 20.13
CA ASP A 260 16.39 -7.15 20.55
C ASP A 260 15.08 -7.14 19.75
N VAL A 261 14.62 -5.97 19.28
CA VAL A 261 13.50 -5.87 18.33
C VAL A 261 13.83 -6.60 17.03
N TRP A 262 15.05 -6.43 16.52
CA TRP A 262 15.52 -7.12 15.34
C TRP A 262 15.72 -8.63 15.57
N LYS A 263 16.16 -9.06 16.77
CA LYS A 263 16.22 -10.48 17.16
C LYS A 263 14.82 -11.10 17.26
N ARG A 264 13.81 -10.37 17.78
CA ARG A 264 12.41 -10.81 17.82
C ARG A 264 11.82 -10.99 16.41
N LEU A 265 12.14 -10.08 15.49
CA LEU A 265 11.77 -10.22 14.08
C LEU A 265 12.43 -11.46 13.44
N LEU A 266 13.71 -11.72 13.70
CA LEU A 266 14.37 -12.97 13.27
C LEU A 266 13.71 -14.21 13.90
N ARG A 267 13.41 -14.20 15.20
CA ARG A 267 12.69 -15.29 15.89
C ARG A 267 11.38 -15.63 15.18
N VAL A 268 10.56 -14.63 14.82
CA VAL A 268 9.31 -14.84 14.07
C VAL A 268 9.57 -15.48 12.70
N LEU A 269 10.56 -15.01 11.96
CA LEU A 269 10.87 -15.52 10.62
C LEU A 269 11.45 -16.95 10.63
N TYR A 270 12.23 -17.31 11.66
CA TYR A 270 12.88 -18.62 11.81
C TYR A 270 12.07 -19.67 12.60
N LYS A 271 11.27 -19.26 13.58
CA LYS A 271 10.51 -20.16 14.48
C LYS A 271 8.99 -20.13 14.25
N GLY A 272 8.50 -19.18 13.46
CA GLY A 272 7.08 -19.08 13.15
C GLY A 272 6.26 -18.33 14.20
N ILE A 273 4.96 -18.24 13.93
CA ILE A 273 3.94 -17.74 14.86
C ILE A 273 2.98 -18.89 15.17
N ARG A 274 2.75 -19.21 16.45
CA ARG A 274 1.80 -20.23 16.89
C ARG A 274 0.50 -19.57 17.38
N ILE A 275 -0.62 -20.04 16.84
CA ILE A 275 -1.99 -19.62 17.19
C ILE A 275 -2.78 -20.92 17.38
N GLY A 276 -3.28 -21.16 18.59
CA GLY A 276 -3.79 -22.47 18.99
C GLY A 276 -2.77 -23.60 18.80
N ASP A 277 -3.24 -24.67 18.15
CA ASP A 277 -2.47 -25.83 17.70
C ASP A 277 -1.58 -25.53 16.48
N ARG A 278 -1.94 -24.52 15.68
CA ARG A 278 -1.32 -24.24 14.38
C ARG A 278 -0.06 -23.38 14.53
N THR A 279 1.05 -23.85 13.95
CA THR A 279 2.27 -23.06 13.79
C THR A 279 2.42 -22.62 12.33
N TYR A 280 2.41 -21.31 12.13
CA TYR A 280 2.58 -20.65 10.83
C TYR A 280 4.06 -20.33 10.61
N GLU A 281 4.61 -20.79 9.50
CA GLU A 281 6.00 -20.59 9.12
C GLU A 281 6.14 -19.51 8.05
N PHE A 282 7.29 -18.84 7.99
CA PHE A 282 7.60 -17.91 6.90
C PHE A 282 7.55 -18.63 5.54
N LEU A 283 6.72 -18.11 4.62
CA LEU A 283 6.59 -18.59 3.24
C LEU A 283 7.33 -17.67 2.25
N ALA A 284 6.95 -16.40 2.17
CA ALA A 284 7.43 -15.47 1.15
C ALA A 284 7.18 -13.99 1.49
N PHE A 285 7.66 -13.08 0.65
CA PHE A 285 7.27 -11.67 0.63
C PHE A 285 7.13 -11.17 -0.82
N GLY A 286 6.15 -10.30 -1.08
CA GLY A 286 6.08 -9.48 -2.30
C GLY A 286 6.79 -8.13 -2.12
N ASN A 287 7.17 -7.44 -3.19
CA ASN A 287 7.88 -6.15 -3.09
C ASN A 287 7.06 -5.05 -2.40
N SER A 288 5.74 -4.98 -2.64
CA SER A 288 4.86 -4.07 -1.89
C SER A 288 4.74 -4.50 -0.42
N GLN A 289 4.55 -5.80 -0.17
CA GLN A 289 4.52 -6.35 1.19
C GLN A 289 5.78 -5.96 1.99
N LEU A 290 6.97 -6.15 1.41
CA LEU A 290 8.26 -5.83 2.01
C LEU A 290 8.37 -4.33 2.33
N ARG A 291 7.92 -3.45 1.42
CA ARG A 291 7.83 -1.99 1.67
C ARG A 291 6.83 -1.64 2.76
N GLU A 292 5.70 -2.35 2.87
CA GLU A 292 4.71 -2.20 3.95
C GLU A 292 5.17 -2.76 5.30
N GLY A 293 6.42 -3.27 5.39
CA GLY A 293 6.91 -3.95 6.57
C GLY A 293 6.14 -5.25 6.84
N SER A 294 5.86 -6.04 5.80
CA SER A 294 4.97 -7.21 5.89
C SER A 294 5.41 -8.37 5.01
N VAL A 295 4.93 -9.56 5.36
CA VAL A 295 5.31 -10.85 4.74
C VAL A 295 4.11 -11.81 4.73
N THR A 296 4.26 -12.94 4.06
CA THR A 296 3.25 -14.01 3.99
C THR A 296 3.80 -15.27 4.66
N PHE A 297 3.01 -15.85 5.56
CA PHE A 297 3.29 -17.09 6.30
C PHE A 297 2.26 -18.17 5.90
N PHE A 298 2.60 -19.45 6.12
CA PHE A 298 1.71 -20.59 5.87
C PHE A 298 1.84 -21.64 6.99
N CYS A 299 0.74 -22.28 7.38
CA CYS A 299 0.72 -23.38 8.34
C CYS A 299 0.75 -24.73 7.60
N PRO A 300 1.85 -25.51 7.65
CA PRO A 300 1.99 -26.78 6.93
C PRO A 300 0.89 -27.80 7.22
N THR A 301 0.78 -28.77 6.31
CA THR A 301 -0.09 -29.95 6.42
C THR A 301 0.73 -31.22 6.20
N ALA A 302 0.13 -32.40 6.41
CA ALA A 302 0.75 -33.69 6.09
C ALA A 302 1.08 -33.90 4.58
N HIS A 303 0.60 -33.02 3.69
CA HIS A 303 0.73 -33.16 2.23
C HIS A 303 1.24 -31.91 1.50
N VAL A 304 1.39 -30.78 2.21
CA VAL A 304 1.80 -29.48 1.66
C VAL A 304 2.63 -28.74 2.70
N SER A 305 3.92 -28.56 2.42
CA SER A 305 4.83 -27.69 3.17
C SER A 305 5.03 -26.33 2.49
N CYS A 306 5.68 -25.39 3.18
CA CYS A 306 6.11 -24.13 2.58
C CYS A 306 7.05 -24.33 1.38
N ASP A 307 7.87 -25.39 1.39
CA ASP A 307 8.83 -25.66 0.32
C ASP A 307 8.16 -26.28 -0.91
N ASP A 308 7.06 -27.01 -0.75
CA ASP A 308 6.31 -27.53 -1.90
C ASP A 308 5.56 -26.41 -2.61
N ILE A 309 5.04 -25.43 -1.85
CA ILE A 309 4.50 -24.19 -2.41
C ILE A 309 5.59 -23.42 -3.17
N ARG A 310 6.81 -23.30 -2.63
CA ARG A 310 7.95 -22.63 -3.31
C ARG A 310 8.35 -23.34 -4.61
N LYS A 311 8.56 -24.66 -4.57
CA LYS A 311 8.88 -25.50 -5.75
C LYS A 311 7.83 -25.37 -6.85
N TRP A 312 6.55 -25.21 -6.49
CA TRP A 312 5.46 -25.04 -7.45
C TRP A 312 5.50 -23.69 -8.19
N LEU A 313 6.09 -22.62 -7.62
CA LEU A 313 6.11 -21.29 -8.26
C LEU A 313 6.87 -21.30 -9.59
N GLY A 314 8.01 -21.98 -9.65
CA GLY A 314 8.91 -22.04 -10.81
C GLY A 314 10.33 -22.51 -10.46
N ASN A 315 11.20 -22.50 -11.47
CA ASN A 315 12.64 -22.68 -11.31
C ASN A 315 13.30 -21.31 -11.07
N PHE A 316 14.13 -21.21 -10.03
CA PHE A 316 14.83 -19.97 -9.65
C PHE A 316 16.36 -20.16 -9.52
N ASP A 317 16.85 -21.34 -9.87
CA ASP A 317 18.19 -21.84 -9.55
C ASP A 317 19.30 -21.00 -10.23
N HIS A 318 18.95 -20.36 -11.34
CA HIS A 318 19.76 -19.38 -12.07
C HIS A 318 19.84 -17.99 -11.41
N ILE A 319 19.29 -17.80 -10.20
CA ILE A 319 19.23 -16.52 -9.48
C ILE A 319 19.93 -16.64 -8.12
N ARG A 320 21.19 -16.22 -8.05
CA ARG A 320 22.03 -16.35 -6.85
C ARG A 320 21.99 -15.13 -5.92
N ASN A 321 21.54 -13.98 -6.41
CA ASN A 321 21.29 -12.80 -5.59
C ASN A 321 19.97 -12.94 -4.81
N ILE A 322 20.07 -12.86 -3.49
CA ILE A 322 18.98 -13.10 -2.53
C ILE A 322 17.78 -12.16 -2.77
N ALA A 323 18.04 -10.88 -3.06
CA ALA A 323 16.99 -9.88 -3.25
C ALA A 323 16.24 -10.10 -4.59
N LYS A 324 16.99 -10.34 -5.67
CA LYS A 324 16.45 -10.72 -6.99
C LYS A 324 15.60 -11.99 -6.90
N PHE A 325 16.07 -13.02 -6.19
CA PHE A 325 15.36 -14.28 -5.94
C PHE A 325 14.05 -14.04 -5.16
N GLY A 326 14.12 -13.32 -4.04
CA GLY A 326 12.94 -12.93 -3.25
C GLY A 326 11.93 -12.11 -4.05
N ALA A 327 12.38 -11.16 -4.87
CA ALA A 327 11.53 -10.38 -5.75
C ALA A 327 10.88 -11.19 -6.88
N ARG A 328 11.46 -12.33 -7.30
CA ARG A 328 10.82 -13.25 -8.27
C ARG A 328 9.78 -14.15 -7.63
N ILE A 329 10.08 -14.74 -6.47
CA ILE A 329 9.08 -15.45 -5.65
C ILE A 329 7.89 -14.52 -5.34
N GLY A 330 8.19 -13.31 -4.85
CA GLY A 330 7.22 -12.28 -4.50
C GLY A 330 6.31 -11.85 -5.65
N GLN A 331 6.74 -12.02 -6.90
CA GLN A 331 5.93 -11.70 -8.07
C GLN A 331 4.73 -12.63 -8.23
N CYS A 332 4.77 -13.85 -7.67
CA CYS A 332 3.63 -14.79 -7.66
C CYS A 332 2.54 -14.40 -6.64
N PHE A 333 2.90 -13.56 -5.67
CA PHE A 333 1.99 -13.01 -4.65
C PHE A 333 1.41 -11.65 -5.07
N SER A 334 1.61 -11.20 -6.32
CA SER A 334 0.97 -10.01 -6.86
C SER A 334 -0.55 -10.17 -6.90
N THR A 335 -1.28 -9.24 -6.31
CA THR A 335 -2.73 -9.07 -6.53
C THR A 335 -3.00 -8.96 -8.03
N THR A 336 -3.88 -9.81 -8.54
CA THR A 336 -4.04 -10.06 -9.98
C THR A 336 -5.42 -10.63 -10.27
N ARG A 337 -6.03 -10.25 -11.39
CA ARG A 337 -7.25 -10.89 -11.91
C ARG A 337 -6.90 -11.92 -12.98
N GLU A 338 -7.39 -13.14 -12.80
CA GLU A 338 -7.25 -14.24 -13.75
C GLU A 338 -8.33 -14.14 -14.83
N VAL A 339 -7.97 -14.33 -16.11
CA VAL A 339 -8.92 -14.21 -17.24
C VAL A 339 -9.53 -15.58 -17.55
N ARG A 340 -10.65 -15.92 -16.90
CA ARG A 340 -11.19 -17.30 -16.89
C ARG A 340 -11.77 -17.76 -18.23
N GLY A 341 -12.31 -16.85 -19.04
CA GLY A 341 -12.79 -17.14 -20.39
C GLY A 341 -11.69 -17.43 -21.43
N VAL A 342 -10.40 -17.28 -21.07
CA VAL A 342 -9.26 -17.43 -21.99
C VAL A 342 -8.57 -18.78 -21.78
N ARG A 343 -8.64 -19.64 -22.81
CA ARG A 343 -7.69 -20.77 -22.94
C ARG A 343 -6.28 -20.21 -23.07
N VAL A 344 -5.31 -20.84 -22.40
CA VAL A 344 -3.86 -20.51 -22.41
C VAL A 344 -3.41 -19.92 -23.76
N PRO A 345 -2.92 -18.67 -23.80
CA PRO A 345 -2.48 -18.04 -25.04
C PRO A 345 -1.35 -18.79 -25.74
N THR A 346 -1.29 -18.65 -27.07
CA THR A 346 -0.13 -19.09 -27.84
C THR A 346 1.02 -18.12 -27.57
N ILE A 347 2.03 -18.58 -26.81
CA ILE A 347 3.21 -17.77 -26.52
C ILE A 347 4.14 -17.82 -27.73
N ARG A 348 4.45 -16.65 -28.30
CA ARG A 348 5.50 -16.48 -29.31
C ARG A 348 6.65 -15.71 -28.69
N HIS A 349 7.87 -16.22 -28.81
CA HIS A 349 9.04 -15.45 -28.38
C HIS A 349 9.46 -14.48 -29.49
N ILE A 350 9.81 -13.25 -29.09
CA ILE A 350 10.33 -12.20 -29.96
C ILE A 350 11.53 -11.54 -29.25
N ASP A 351 12.45 -10.97 -30.03
CA ASP A 351 13.64 -10.34 -29.49
C ASP A 351 13.36 -8.96 -28.88
N ASP A 352 14.24 -8.55 -27.97
CA ASP A 352 14.29 -7.18 -27.47
C ASP A 352 14.88 -6.23 -28.52
N ILE A 353 14.37 -5.00 -28.55
CA ILE A 353 14.87 -3.96 -29.45
C ILE A 353 16.09 -3.32 -28.77
N GLU A 354 17.27 -3.87 -29.06
CA GLU A 354 18.54 -3.42 -28.52
C GLU A 354 19.34 -2.62 -29.58
N VAL A 355 19.88 -1.46 -29.20
CA VAL A 355 20.81 -0.66 -30.03
C VAL A 355 22.01 -0.28 -29.18
N ASN A 356 23.21 -0.63 -29.64
CA ASN A 356 24.49 -0.37 -28.94
C ASN A 356 24.55 -0.86 -27.47
N GLY A 357 23.67 -1.79 -27.08
CA GLY A 357 23.57 -2.34 -25.71
C GLY A 357 22.50 -1.68 -24.83
N GLU A 358 21.84 -0.61 -25.28
CA GLU A 358 20.63 -0.07 -24.65
C GLU A 358 19.40 -0.83 -25.17
N CYS A 359 18.50 -1.26 -24.28
CA CYS A 359 17.22 -1.87 -24.64
C CYS A 359 16.10 -0.83 -24.64
N PHE A 360 15.38 -0.73 -25.75
CA PHE A 360 14.26 0.20 -25.95
C PHE A 360 12.89 -0.45 -25.68
N SER A 361 12.86 -1.77 -25.44
CA SER A 361 11.64 -2.56 -25.22
C SER A 361 11.54 -3.21 -23.84
N ASP A 362 12.41 -2.90 -22.87
CA ASP A 362 12.42 -3.63 -21.59
C ASP A 362 11.06 -3.53 -20.89
N GLY A 363 10.37 -4.66 -20.79
CA GLY A 363 9.08 -4.80 -20.13
C GLY A 363 7.88 -4.85 -21.05
N VAL A 364 7.97 -4.44 -22.33
CA VAL A 364 6.82 -4.39 -23.25
C VAL A 364 6.85 -5.47 -24.33
N GLY A 365 5.72 -6.15 -24.49
CA GLY A 365 5.47 -7.17 -25.51
C GLY A 365 4.17 -6.87 -26.26
N ILE A 366 3.69 -7.84 -27.05
CA ILE A 366 2.54 -7.64 -27.95
C ILE A 366 1.41 -8.61 -27.60
N ILE A 367 0.17 -8.12 -27.58
CA ILE A 367 -1.05 -8.94 -27.50
C ILE A 367 -1.86 -8.79 -28.79
N SER A 368 -2.38 -9.91 -29.30
CA SER A 368 -3.25 -9.91 -30.47
C SER A 368 -4.59 -9.19 -30.18
N GLY A 369 -5.07 -8.41 -31.16
CA GLY A 369 -6.33 -7.64 -31.04
C GLY A 369 -7.63 -8.47 -30.94
N PHE A 370 -7.54 -9.81 -30.91
CA PHE A 370 -8.65 -10.70 -30.57
C PHE A 370 -8.56 -11.14 -29.10
N LEU A 371 -7.41 -11.61 -28.64
CA LEU A 371 -7.18 -11.92 -27.22
C LEU A 371 -7.37 -10.68 -26.32
N ALA A 372 -6.95 -9.50 -26.78
CA ALA A 372 -7.21 -8.23 -26.10
C ALA A 372 -8.71 -7.98 -25.86
N LYS A 373 -9.59 -8.39 -26.80
CA LYS A 373 -11.05 -8.28 -26.62
C LYS A 373 -11.57 -9.26 -25.61
N LEU A 374 -11.09 -10.50 -25.60
CA LEU A 374 -11.45 -11.49 -24.56
C LEU A 374 -11.05 -11.01 -23.15
N VAL A 375 -9.90 -10.34 -23.01
CA VAL A 375 -9.49 -9.69 -21.76
C VAL A 375 -10.48 -8.58 -21.35
N VAL A 376 -10.87 -7.70 -22.27
CA VAL A 376 -11.89 -6.66 -22.02
C VAL A 376 -13.26 -7.27 -21.70
N ASP A 377 -13.60 -8.39 -22.34
CA ASP A 377 -14.86 -9.11 -22.17
C ASP A 377 -14.99 -9.79 -20.80
N GLU A 378 -13.88 -10.15 -20.16
CA GLU A 378 -13.82 -10.60 -18.75
C GLU A 378 -13.77 -9.41 -17.78
N MET A 379 -13.00 -8.37 -18.12
CA MET A 379 -12.79 -7.16 -17.31
C MET A 379 -13.92 -6.12 -17.45
N LYS A 380 -15.12 -6.55 -17.86
CA LYS A 380 -16.28 -5.70 -18.24
C LYS A 380 -16.79 -4.73 -17.16
N LEU A 381 -16.41 -4.91 -15.90
CA LEU A 381 -16.79 -4.03 -14.78
C LEU A 381 -15.78 -2.90 -14.53
N ASP A 382 -14.56 -3.01 -15.08
CA ASP A 382 -13.41 -2.18 -14.74
C ASP A 382 -12.97 -1.28 -15.92
N VAL A 383 -13.41 -1.61 -17.14
CA VAL A 383 -12.87 -1.08 -18.40
C VAL A 383 -13.91 -0.31 -19.18
N VAL A 384 -13.62 0.97 -19.44
CA VAL A 384 -14.36 1.81 -20.39
C VAL A 384 -13.67 1.77 -21.75
N GLY A 385 -14.38 1.29 -22.78
CA GLY A 385 -13.88 1.27 -24.17
C GLY A 385 -12.92 0.11 -24.47
N ASN A 386 -11.98 0.34 -25.40
CA ASN A 386 -10.99 -0.64 -25.84
C ASN A 386 -9.57 -0.15 -25.50
N PRO A 387 -8.96 -0.57 -24.37
CA PRO A 387 -7.61 -0.17 -23.97
C PRO A 387 -6.56 -0.69 -24.97
N SER A 388 -5.50 0.10 -25.18
CA SER A 388 -4.42 -0.22 -26.13
C SER A 388 -3.25 -0.98 -25.52
N ALA A 389 -3.21 -1.12 -24.20
CA ALA A 389 -2.20 -1.92 -23.51
C ALA A 389 -2.72 -2.46 -22.16
N PHE A 390 -2.07 -3.50 -21.65
CA PHE A 390 -2.40 -4.17 -20.39
C PHE A 390 -1.13 -4.48 -19.60
N GLN A 391 -1.07 -4.08 -18.33
CA GLN A 391 -0.06 -4.58 -17.39
C GLN A 391 -0.47 -5.98 -16.90
N PHE A 392 0.42 -6.95 -17.00
CA PHE A 392 0.10 -8.37 -16.85
C PHE A 392 1.14 -9.16 -16.02
N ARG A 393 0.74 -10.39 -15.68
CA ARG A 393 1.60 -11.51 -15.30
C ARG A 393 1.20 -12.73 -16.13
N MET A 394 2.17 -13.55 -16.52
CA MET A 394 1.91 -14.84 -17.17
C MET A 394 3.05 -15.79 -16.83
N GLY A 395 2.82 -16.72 -15.91
CA GLY A 395 3.89 -17.56 -15.38
C GLY A 395 5.02 -16.75 -14.75
N GLY A 396 6.25 -16.94 -15.23
CA GLY A 396 7.43 -16.17 -14.82
C GLY A 396 7.60 -14.84 -15.58
N ALA A 397 6.77 -14.56 -16.59
CA ALA A 397 6.78 -13.30 -17.31
C ALA A 397 5.97 -12.19 -16.60
N LYS A 398 6.44 -10.95 -16.73
CA LYS A 398 5.72 -9.74 -16.32
C LYS A 398 5.96 -8.60 -17.31
N GLY A 399 5.06 -7.62 -17.30
CA GLY A 399 5.30 -6.32 -17.91
C GLY A 399 4.02 -5.70 -18.48
N VAL A 400 4.15 -5.07 -19.64
CA VAL A 400 3.04 -4.55 -20.46
C VAL A 400 2.88 -5.38 -21.74
N LEU A 401 1.65 -5.58 -22.20
CA LEU A 401 1.35 -6.04 -23.56
C LEU A 401 0.58 -4.94 -24.31
N ALA A 402 1.13 -4.45 -25.41
CA ALA A 402 0.49 -3.48 -26.30
C ALA A 402 -0.30 -4.19 -27.43
N VAL A 403 -1.45 -3.64 -27.81
CA VAL A 403 -2.33 -4.18 -28.85
C VAL A 403 -1.86 -3.73 -30.23
N TRP A 404 -1.20 -4.60 -30.98
CA TRP A 404 -0.74 -4.30 -32.35
C TRP A 404 -1.60 -5.00 -33.45
N PRO A 405 -1.49 -4.56 -34.72
CA PRO A 405 -2.21 -5.16 -35.85
C PRO A 405 -1.89 -6.66 -36.09
N ARG A 406 -2.72 -7.31 -36.91
CA ARG A 406 -2.62 -8.75 -37.24
C ARG A 406 -1.32 -9.18 -37.93
N GLU A 407 -0.56 -8.22 -38.48
CA GLU A 407 0.79 -8.44 -38.99
C GLU A 407 1.76 -8.83 -37.86
N TYR A 408 1.59 -8.24 -36.67
CA TYR A 408 2.42 -8.47 -35.49
C TYR A 408 1.96 -9.68 -34.69
N ALA A 409 0.66 -9.78 -34.35
CA ALA A 409 0.13 -10.87 -33.52
C ALA A 409 -1.27 -11.35 -33.98
N LYS A 410 -1.45 -12.67 -34.10
CA LYS A 410 -2.65 -13.30 -34.67
C LYS A 410 -3.46 -14.07 -33.61
N HIS A 411 -4.76 -14.27 -33.87
CA HIS A 411 -5.66 -15.14 -33.08
C HIS A 411 -5.52 -15.01 -31.55
N MET A 412 -4.91 -15.99 -30.88
CA MET A 412 -4.71 -16.07 -29.43
C MET A 412 -3.25 -15.84 -29.02
N GLU A 413 -2.46 -15.13 -29.83
CA GLU A 413 -1.04 -14.91 -29.59
C GLU A 413 -0.78 -13.82 -28.53
N VAL A 414 0.21 -14.11 -27.67
CA VAL A 414 0.98 -13.15 -26.89
C VAL A 414 2.44 -13.28 -27.30
N CYS A 415 3.06 -12.18 -27.71
CA CYS A 415 4.47 -12.13 -28.03
C CYS A 415 5.26 -11.63 -26.81
N LEU A 416 6.14 -12.46 -26.27
CA LEU A 416 6.96 -12.16 -25.10
C LEU A 416 8.42 -11.92 -25.47
N ARG A 417 9.01 -10.91 -24.84
CA ARG A 417 10.44 -10.59 -24.93
C ARG A 417 11.28 -11.26 -23.86
N LYS A 418 12.59 -11.41 -24.12
CA LYS A 418 13.57 -11.95 -23.18
C LYS A 418 13.60 -11.13 -21.90
N SER A 419 13.53 -9.81 -22.00
CA SER A 419 13.42 -8.92 -20.85
C SER A 419 12.21 -9.27 -19.98
N GLN A 420 11.04 -9.56 -20.56
CA GLN A 420 9.80 -9.78 -19.80
C GLN A 420 9.82 -11.09 -18.99
N ILE A 421 10.56 -12.10 -19.47
CA ILE A 421 10.62 -13.44 -18.89
C ILE A 421 11.62 -13.43 -17.74
N LYS A 422 11.13 -13.36 -16.51
CA LYS A 422 11.99 -13.18 -15.32
C LYS A 422 12.36 -14.49 -14.60
N PHE A 423 11.74 -15.63 -14.96
CA PHE A 423 12.10 -17.02 -14.61
C PHE A 423 11.24 -18.04 -15.39
N ASN A 424 11.53 -19.34 -15.29
CA ASN A 424 10.81 -20.42 -15.98
C ASN A 424 9.82 -21.15 -15.05
N THR A 425 8.61 -21.49 -15.54
CA THR A 425 7.60 -22.24 -14.79
C THR A 425 6.61 -22.93 -15.72
N LYS A 426 5.89 -23.95 -15.24
CA LYS A 426 4.82 -24.65 -15.99
C LYS A 426 3.50 -23.87 -16.02
N ALA A 427 3.32 -22.88 -15.13
CA ALA A 427 2.13 -22.03 -15.11
C ALA A 427 2.17 -20.99 -16.25
N ASN A 428 1.10 -20.91 -17.04
CA ASN A 428 1.03 -20.07 -18.25
C ASN A 428 -0.33 -19.33 -18.40
N THR A 429 -1.13 -19.28 -17.34
CA THR A 429 -2.35 -18.45 -17.26
C THR A 429 -2.02 -16.97 -17.41
N LEU A 430 -2.79 -16.24 -18.23
CA LEU A 430 -2.73 -14.79 -18.34
C LEU A 430 -3.50 -14.12 -17.19
N GLU A 431 -2.84 -13.21 -16.48
CA GLU A 431 -3.35 -12.50 -15.32
C GLU A 431 -3.15 -11.00 -15.51
N ILE A 432 -4.18 -10.20 -15.28
CA ILE A 432 -4.16 -8.74 -15.49
C ILE A 432 -4.01 -8.01 -14.15
N ILE A 433 -3.26 -6.91 -14.17
CA ILE A 433 -3.11 -5.96 -13.06
C ILE A 433 -3.86 -4.66 -13.38
N LYS A 434 -3.56 -4.04 -14.52
CA LYS A 434 -4.07 -2.70 -14.89
C LYS A 434 -4.26 -2.60 -16.40
N CYS A 435 -5.37 -2.04 -16.85
CA CYS A 435 -5.59 -1.70 -18.25
C CYS A 435 -5.11 -0.26 -18.51
N ALA A 436 -4.60 0.03 -19.71
CA ALA A 436 -4.24 1.39 -20.09
C ALA A 436 -5.46 2.33 -20.04
N LYS A 437 -5.29 3.45 -19.34
CA LYS A 437 -6.26 4.55 -19.26
C LYS A 437 -5.49 5.87 -19.17
N THR A 438 -6.12 6.95 -19.62
CA THR A 438 -5.62 8.32 -19.45
C THR A 438 -6.20 8.93 -18.18
N THR A 439 -5.40 9.69 -17.45
CA THR A 439 -5.87 10.60 -16.39
C THR A 439 -5.16 11.95 -16.51
N THR A 440 -5.73 13.01 -15.94
CA THR A 440 -5.07 14.33 -15.90
C THR A 440 -3.86 14.30 -14.97
N ALA A 441 -2.67 14.61 -15.48
CA ALA A 441 -1.46 14.61 -14.67
C ALA A 441 -1.45 15.78 -13.66
N THR A 442 -0.77 15.55 -12.55
CA THR A 442 -0.62 16.53 -11.47
C THR A 442 0.83 16.91 -11.27
N LEU A 443 1.07 18.19 -11.04
CA LEU A 443 2.28 18.66 -10.39
C LEU A 443 2.36 18.08 -8.97
N ASN A 444 3.58 18.00 -8.44
CA ASN A 444 3.84 17.68 -7.04
C ASN A 444 5.11 18.39 -6.58
N ARG A 445 5.42 18.31 -5.28
CA ARG A 445 6.60 18.95 -4.67
C ARG A 445 7.92 18.69 -5.40
N LEU A 446 8.15 17.49 -5.92
CA LEU A 446 9.39 17.15 -6.64
C LEU A 446 9.39 17.75 -8.05
N ILE A 447 8.31 17.56 -8.83
CA ILE A 447 8.17 18.11 -10.19
C ILE A 447 8.32 19.64 -10.17
N ILE A 448 7.68 20.33 -9.23
CA ILE A 448 7.76 21.80 -9.09
C ILE A 448 9.19 22.24 -8.79
N THR A 449 9.91 21.53 -7.91
CA THR A 449 11.33 21.83 -7.59
C THR A 449 12.22 21.70 -8.82
N ILE A 450 11.98 20.70 -9.68
CA ILE A 450 12.74 20.50 -10.93
C ILE A 450 12.35 21.57 -11.97
N LEU A 451 11.07 21.82 -12.19
CA LEU A 451 10.62 22.82 -13.16
C LEU A 451 11.05 24.25 -12.78
N GLU A 452 11.02 24.61 -11.49
CA GLU A 452 11.59 25.87 -10.97
C GLU A 452 13.09 25.98 -11.32
N TYR A 453 13.86 24.91 -11.07
CA TYR A 453 15.28 24.86 -11.42
C TYR A 453 15.55 24.94 -12.94
N LEU A 454 14.71 24.30 -13.76
CA LEU A 454 14.75 24.40 -15.22
C LEU A 454 14.20 25.75 -15.75
N GLY A 455 13.81 26.66 -14.87
CA GLY A 455 13.52 28.07 -15.16
C GLY A 455 12.04 28.42 -15.36
N VAL A 456 11.11 27.53 -15.03
CA VAL A 456 9.67 27.84 -14.95
C VAL A 456 9.45 28.79 -13.76
N PRO A 457 8.80 29.97 -13.95
CA PRO A 457 8.64 30.96 -12.89
C PRO A 457 7.63 30.52 -11.82
N ALA A 458 7.77 30.99 -10.57
CA ALA A 458 6.87 30.65 -9.48
C ALA A 458 5.42 31.07 -9.76
N GLU A 459 5.27 32.17 -10.50
CA GLU A 459 4.03 32.74 -11.01
C GLU A 459 3.24 31.77 -11.90
N ALA A 460 3.91 30.86 -12.62
CA ALA A 460 3.24 29.84 -13.43
C ALA A 460 2.48 28.84 -12.56
N PHE A 461 3.13 28.31 -11.51
CA PHE A 461 2.50 27.39 -10.57
C PHE A 461 1.41 28.08 -9.76
N MET A 462 1.63 29.35 -9.36
CA MET A 462 0.63 30.16 -8.67
C MET A 462 -0.59 30.48 -9.53
N SER A 463 -0.41 30.69 -10.84
CA SER A 463 -1.53 30.89 -11.77
C SER A 463 -2.40 29.63 -11.88
N LEU A 464 -1.78 28.45 -12.02
CA LEU A 464 -2.49 27.17 -12.03
C LEU A 464 -3.21 26.90 -10.70
N LEU A 465 -2.54 27.12 -9.56
CA LEU A 465 -3.12 26.95 -8.23
C LEU A 465 -4.33 27.87 -8.01
N ASN A 466 -4.19 29.17 -8.28
CA ASN A 466 -5.27 30.14 -8.06
C ASN A 466 -6.47 29.88 -8.97
N HIS A 467 -6.24 29.51 -10.24
CA HIS A 467 -7.32 29.12 -11.14
C HIS A 467 -8.07 27.90 -10.60
N GLN A 468 -7.34 26.89 -10.14
CA GLN A 468 -7.93 25.65 -9.66
C GLN A 468 -8.65 25.79 -8.30
N ILE A 469 -8.18 26.65 -7.39
CA ILE A 469 -8.93 26.98 -6.16
C ILE A 469 -10.25 27.67 -6.52
N GLY A 470 -10.22 28.69 -7.38
CA GLY A 470 -11.43 29.40 -7.82
C GLY A 470 -12.44 28.49 -8.51
N GLN A 471 -11.96 27.54 -9.34
CA GLN A 471 -12.79 26.47 -9.92
C GLN A 471 -13.50 25.63 -8.83
N TYR A 472 -12.82 25.25 -7.74
CA TYR A 472 -13.43 24.47 -6.66
C TYR A 472 -14.42 25.26 -5.81
N ASP A 473 -14.19 26.56 -5.59
CA ASP A 473 -15.13 27.42 -4.88
C ASP A 473 -16.39 27.68 -5.71
N GLU A 474 -16.23 27.89 -7.02
CA GLU A 474 -17.34 27.97 -7.96
C GLU A 474 -18.13 26.65 -7.97
N ALA A 475 -17.47 25.49 -7.99
CA ALA A 475 -18.12 24.17 -7.97
C ALA A 475 -18.95 23.87 -6.71
N MET A 476 -18.73 24.58 -5.59
CA MET A 476 -19.62 24.45 -4.41
C MET A 476 -20.98 25.14 -4.61
N THR A 477 -21.16 25.93 -5.67
CA THR A 477 -22.41 26.66 -5.99
C THR A 477 -22.93 26.39 -7.40
N SER A 478 -22.03 26.16 -8.36
CA SER A 478 -22.33 25.87 -9.77
C SER A 478 -22.31 24.36 -10.03
N ARG A 479 -23.49 23.76 -10.17
CA ARG A 479 -23.68 22.35 -10.55
C ARG A 479 -22.94 21.99 -11.85
N THR A 480 -22.95 22.87 -12.85
CA THR A 480 -22.27 22.66 -14.14
C THR A 480 -20.76 22.62 -13.97
N THR A 481 -20.20 23.49 -13.12
CA THR A 481 -18.74 23.55 -12.87
C THR A 481 -18.28 22.38 -12.01
N ALA A 482 -19.10 21.93 -11.04
CA ALA A 482 -18.85 20.68 -10.33
C ALA A 482 -18.79 19.47 -11.29
N ILE A 483 -19.74 19.36 -12.23
CA ILE A 483 -19.77 18.25 -13.20
C ILE A 483 -18.53 18.28 -14.13
N ASP A 484 -18.10 19.44 -14.63
CA ASP A 484 -16.88 19.56 -15.44
C ASP A 484 -15.66 19.05 -14.65
N LEU A 485 -15.38 19.63 -13.48
CA LEU A 485 -14.20 19.29 -12.69
C LEU A 485 -14.18 17.84 -12.22
N LEU A 486 -15.32 17.28 -11.82
CA LEU A 486 -15.43 15.88 -11.40
C LEU A 486 -15.23 14.89 -12.56
N THR A 487 -15.63 15.25 -13.79
CA THR A 487 -15.41 14.41 -15.00
C THR A 487 -14.02 14.62 -15.63
N LYS A 488 -13.37 15.77 -15.37
CA LYS A 488 -12.04 16.17 -15.87
C LYS A 488 -10.90 15.71 -14.97
N PHE A 489 -11.12 15.68 -13.65
CA PHE A 489 -10.15 15.24 -12.64
C PHE A 489 -10.58 13.90 -12.02
N VAL A 490 -10.77 12.90 -12.88
CA VAL A 490 -11.16 11.53 -12.49
C VAL A 490 -10.18 10.93 -11.49
N ASP A 491 -10.69 10.55 -10.32
CA ASP A 491 -9.91 9.83 -9.31
C ASP A 491 -9.80 8.32 -9.63
N GLU A 492 -8.91 7.61 -8.95
CA GLU A 492 -8.60 6.23 -9.31
C GLU A 492 -9.75 5.25 -9.03
N ASN A 493 -10.58 5.54 -8.03
CA ASN A 493 -11.77 4.77 -7.67
C ASN A 493 -13.02 5.18 -8.49
N GLN A 494 -12.87 6.14 -9.41
CA GLN A 494 -13.96 6.70 -10.24
C GLN A 494 -15.12 7.32 -9.44
N ALA A 495 -14.91 7.62 -8.15
CA ALA A 495 -15.90 8.20 -7.27
C ALA A 495 -16.34 9.60 -7.76
N THR A 496 -15.44 10.39 -8.36
CA THR A 496 -15.81 11.68 -8.95
C THR A 496 -16.81 11.52 -10.10
N VAL A 497 -16.66 10.48 -10.94
CA VAL A 497 -17.58 10.21 -12.06
C VAL A 497 -18.96 9.81 -11.56
N ILE A 498 -19.02 9.03 -10.47
CA ILE A 498 -20.29 8.67 -9.81
C ILE A 498 -20.99 9.92 -9.26
N VAL A 499 -20.27 10.80 -8.54
CA VAL A 499 -20.84 12.06 -8.03
C VAL A 499 -21.26 12.99 -9.18
N ALA A 500 -20.51 13.03 -10.29
CA ALA A 500 -20.89 13.80 -11.48
C ALA A 500 -22.17 13.29 -12.15
N ASP A 501 -22.35 11.97 -12.30
CA ASP A 501 -23.56 11.38 -12.89
C ASP A 501 -24.79 11.55 -11.97
N ILE A 502 -24.60 11.54 -10.65
CA ILE A 502 -25.63 11.92 -9.67
C ILE A 502 -26.00 13.41 -9.82
N LEU A 503 -25.02 14.31 -9.95
CA LEU A 503 -25.28 15.74 -10.14
C LEU A 503 -25.98 16.06 -11.47
N LYS A 504 -25.68 15.31 -12.55
CA LYS A 504 -26.40 15.41 -13.84
C LYS A 504 -27.90 15.08 -13.69
N ALA A 505 -28.26 14.19 -12.78
CA ALA A 505 -29.65 13.82 -12.45
C ALA A 505 -30.35 14.80 -11.48
N GLY A 506 -29.68 15.90 -11.11
CA GLY A 506 -30.28 17.03 -10.39
C GLY A 506 -30.32 16.91 -8.86
N PHE A 507 -29.94 15.76 -8.29
CA PHE A 507 -29.92 15.48 -6.84
C PHE A 507 -29.15 16.53 -6.04
N GLN A 508 -29.60 16.82 -4.80
CA GLN A 508 -29.02 17.81 -3.88
C GLN A 508 -28.94 17.31 -2.42
N ASP A 509 -29.04 16.00 -2.23
CA ASP A 509 -29.17 15.31 -0.95
C ASP A 509 -27.98 15.51 0.00
N PRO A 510 -28.15 15.25 1.31
CA PRO A 510 -27.06 15.14 2.28
C PRO A 510 -25.86 14.36 1.75
N PHE A 511 -26.08 13.20 1.12
CA PHE A 511 -24.99 12.36 0.60
C PHE A 511 -24.18 13.08 -0.49
N VAL A 512 -24.84 13.79 -1.41
CA VAL A 512 -24.21 14.48 -2.54
C VAL A 512 -23.47 15.72 -2.05
N LYS A 513 -24.10 16.51 -1.18
CA LYS A 513 -23.48 17.69 -0.57
C LYS A 513 -22.30 17.33 0.33
N ASN A 514 -22.40 16.28 1.14
CA ASN A 514 -21.26 15.76 1.93
C ASN A 514 -20.12 15.27 1.05
N SER A 515 -20.43 14.58 -0.06
CA SER A 515 -19.42 14.14 -1.02
C SER A 515 -18.69 15.32 -1.68
N LEU A 516 -19.40 16.39 -2.06
CA LEU A 516 -18.79 17.62 -2.59
C LEU A 516 -17.96 18.37 -1.53
N LYS A 517 -18.50 18.55 -0.32
CA LYS A 517 -17.80 19.15 0.84
C LYS A 517 -16.47 18.40 1.11
N LEU A 518 -16.51 17.06 1.13
CA LEU A 518 -15.32 16.21 1.32
C LEU A 518 -14.34 16.33 0.14
N TRP A 519 -14.82 16.28 -1.10
CA TRP A 519 -13.97 16.36 -2.29
C TRP A 519 -13.17 17.68 -2.36
N ARG A 520 -13.80 18.83 -2.07
CA ARG A 520 -13.10 20.13 -1.94
C ARG A 520 -12.06 20.07 -0.81
N ALA A 521 -12.47 19.64 0.38
CA ALA A 521 -11.60 19.57 1.56
C ALA A 521 -10.36 18.67 1.34
N TRP A 522 -10.56 17.46 0.81
CA TRP A 522 -9.53 16.50 0.46
C TRP A 522 -8.58 17.03 -0.61
N THR A 523 -9.10 17.70 -1.64
CA THR A 523 -8.26 18.24 -2.71
C THR A 523 -7.40 19.41 -2.22
N LEU A 524 -7.96 20.34 -1.44
CA LEU A 524 -7.20 21.44 -0.82
C LEU A 524 -6.15 20.91 0.17
N LYS A 525 -6.48 19.88 0.97
CA LYS A 525 -5.50 19.16 1.79
C LYS A 525 -4.35 18.59 0.94
N LEU A 526 -4.63 17.95 -0.20
CA LEU A 526 -3.57 17.42 -1.08
C LEU A 526 -2.75 18.53 -1.77
N MET A 527 -3.33 19.69 -2.06
CA MET A 527 -2.59 20.87 -2.50
C MET A 527 -1.62 21.34 -1.41
N LYS A 528 -2.08 21.50 -0.16
CA LYS A 528 -1.23 21.88 0.98
C LYS A 528 -0.13 20.85 1.27
N GLU A 529 -0.49 19.57 1.43
CA GLU A 529 0.43 18.52 1.89
C GLU A 529 1.36 17.98 0.79
N LYS A 530 0.97 18.01 -0.48
CA LYS A 530 1.69 17.36 -1.59
C LYS A 530 1.97 18.28 -2.79
N CYS A 531 1.36 19.47 -2.83
CA CYS A 531 1.31 20.37 -4.00
C CYS A 531 0.69 19.69 -5.23
N ARG A 532 -0.36 18.87 -5.02
CA ARG A 532 -1.14 18.17 -6.07
C ARG A 532 -2.02 19.17 -6.85
N ILE A 533 -1.42 19.90 -7.78
CA ILE A 533 -2.09 20.83 -8.70
C ILE A 533 -2.29 20.12 -10.03
N HIS A 534 -3.51 20.11 -10.57
CA HIS A 534 -3.79 19.44 -11.85
C HIS A 534 -3.42 20.35 -13.03
N VAL A 535 -2.95 19.76 -14.14
CA VAL A 535 -2.58 20.50 -15.35
C VAL A 535 -3.53 20.12 -16.47
N GLU A 536 -4.43 21.01 -16.90
CA GLU A 536 -5.47 20.66 -17.88
C GLU A 536 -4.91 20.22 -19.24
N LYS A 537 -3.77 20.79 -19.65
CA LYS A 537 -3.03 20.41 -20.86
C LYS A 537 -2.00 19.31 -20.54
N SER A 538 -2.47 18.17 -20.03
CA SER A 538 -1.62 17.05 -19.66
C SER A 538 -2.26 15.67 -19.78
N ALA A 539 -1.41 14.65 -19.73
CA ALA A 539 -1.80 13.24 -19.60
C ALA A 539 -0.88 12.53 -18.60
N PHE A 540 -1.44 11.61 -17.83
CA PHE A 540 -0.72 10.56 -17.10
C PHE A 540 -1.15 9.22 -17.69
N VAL A 541 -0.20 8.51 -18.31
CA VAL A 541 -0.45 7.36 -19.20
C VAL A 541 0.67 6.32 -19.13
N MET A 542 0.32 5.06 -19.40
CA MET A 542 1.25 3.94 -19.47
C MET A 542 2.20 4.05 -20.69
N GLY A 543 3.46 3.64 -20.53
CA GLY A 543 4.43 3.59 -21.63
C GLY A 543 4.32 2.35 -22.52
N CYS A 544 4.67 2.51 -23.80
CA CYS A 544 4.92 1.41 -24.75
C CYS A 544 5.96 1.83 -25.82
N VAL A 545 6.44 0.88 -26.63
CA VAL A 545 7.48 1.11 -27.66
C VAL A 545 6.89 1.20 -29.06
N ASP A 546 7.52 2.00 -29.93
CA ASP A 546 7.25 2.05 -31.37
C ASP A 546 7.87 0.85 -32.10
N GLU A 547 7.09 -0.22 -32.30
CA GLU A 547 7.51 -1.40 -33.08
C GLU A 547 7.79 -1.09 -34.57
N THR A 548 7.45 0.11 -35.08
CA THR A 548 7.72 0.53 -36.48
C THR A 548 9.07 1.23 -36.66
N GLY A 549 9.67 1.72 -35.57
CA GLY A 549 10.90 2.52 -35.61
C GLY A 549 10.83 3.78 -36.47
N THR A 550 9.69 4.47 -36.45
CA THR A 550 9.45 5.73 -37.19
C THR A 550 9.65 6.98 -36.35
N LEU A 551 9.56 6.89 -35.02
CA LEU A 551 9.86 8.01 -34.11
C LEU A 551 11.37 8.28 -33.99
N GLN A 552 11.75 9.55 -33.99
CA GLN A 552 13.14 9.98 -33.75
C GLN A 552 13.61 9.73 -32.31
N GLY A 553 14.80 9.13 -32.17
CA GLY A 553 15.44 8.82 -30.90
C GLY A 553 16.08 10.01 -30.19
N HIS A 554 16.63 9.76 -29.01
CA HIS A 554 17.51 10.71 -28.30
C HIS A 554 18.95 10.64 -28.83
N SER A 555 19.63 11.78 -28.89
CA SER A 555 21.06 11.90 -29.23
C SER A 555 21.82 12.58 -28.08
N THR A 556 22.91 11.95 -27.64
CA THR A 556 23.81 12.46 -26.60
C THR A 556 24.50 13.77 -26.99
N GLU A 557 24.66 14.05 -28.29
CA GLU A 557 25.22 15.31 -28.79
C GLU A 557 24.38 16.54 -28.40
N THR A 558 23.09 16.35 -28.09
CA THR A 558 22.20 17.42 -27.63
C THR A 558 22.45 17.83 -26.17
N GLU A 559 23.09 16.98 -25.37
CA GLU A 559 23.15 17.14 -23.92
C GLU A 559 24.06 18.29 -23.48
N GLY A 560 23.62 19.02 -22.46
CA GLY A 560 24.26 20.28 -22.03
C GLY A 560 24.11 21.45 -23.02
N SER A 561 23.63 21.21 -24.25
CA SER A 561 23.49 22.25 -25.26
C SER A 561 22.45 23.30 -24.85
N LYS A 562 22.85 24.56 -24.99
CA LYS A 562 21.97 25.74 -24.80
C LYS A 562 21.09 26.01 -26.03
N ALA A 563 21.33 25.32 -27.15
CA ALA A 563 20.51 25.47 -28.35
C ALA A 563 19.11 24.88 -28.14
N LYS A 564 18.09 25.60 -28.61
CA LYS A 564 16.70 25.14 -28.62
C LYS A 564 16.29 24.68 -30.01
N ASP A 565 17.08 23.77 -30.57
CA ASP A 565 16.77 23.18 -31.86
C ASP A 565 15.63 22.16 -31.70
N TYR A 566 14.45 22.57 -32.15
CA TYR A 566 13.24 21.76 -32.17
C TYR A 566 13.37 20.49 -33.03
N SER A 567 14.24 20.48 -34.04
CA SER A 567 14.48 19.32 -34.90
C SER A 567 15.40 18.27 -34.26
N SER A 568 16.21 18.66 -33.28
CA SER A 568 17.09 17.75 -32.51
C SER A 568 16.39 16.98 -31.39
N LEU A 569 15.14 17.32 -31.07
CA LEU A 569 14.41 16.71 -29.96
C LEU A 569 14.02 15.25 -30.24
N PRO A 570 14.08 14.35 -29.25
CA PRO A 570 13.48 13.02 -29.37
C PRO A 570 11.96 13.13 -29.46
N GLN A 571 11.35 12.21 -30.20
CA GLN A 571 9.92 12.22 -30.54
C GLN A 571 9.12 11.20 -29.75
N ILE A 572 7.86 11.52 -29.49
CA ILE A 572 6.84 10.61 -28.93
C ILE A 572 5.56 10.67 -29.76
N PHE A 573 4.78 9.58 -29.74
CA PHE A 573 3.37 9.62 -30.16
C PHE A 573 2.46 9.56 -28.93
N LEU A 574 1.44 10.41 -28.89
CA LEU A 574 0.44 10.46 -27.81
C LEU A 574 -0.94 10.79 -28.40
N GLN A 575 -1.90 9.88 -28.19
CA GLN A 575 -3.29 10.03 -28.59
C GLN A 575 -4.20 9.68 -27.43
N ILE A 576 -5.10 10.61 -27.10
CA ILE A 576 -5.90 10.59 -25.86
C ILE A 576 -7.38 10.51 -26.21
N SER A 577 -8.12 9.63 -25.54
CA SER A 577 -9.58 9.53 -25.62
C SER A 577 -10.28 10.73 -24.98
N ASP A 578 -11.39 11.19 -25.58
CA ASP A 578 -12.20 12.30 -25.07
C ASP A 578 -13.26 11.78 -24.08
N GLY A 579 -13.12 12.12 -22.79
CA GLY A 579 -14.06 11.70 -21.74
C GLY A 579 -15.48 12.22 -21.91
N THR A 580 -15.67 13.28 -22.70
CA THR A 580 -16.98 13.89 -23.00
C THR A 580 -17.69 13.22 -24.18
N TYR A 581 -16.96 12.55 -25.06
CA TYR A 581 -17.49 12.02 -26.32
C TYR A 581 -16.90 10.64 -26.65
N GLN A 582 -17.69 9.59 -26.41
CA GLN A 582 -17.32 8.21 -26.75
C GLN A 582 -16.76 8.10 -28.19
N ASN A 583 -15.65 7.38 -28.31
CA ASN A 583 -14.88 7.15 -29.55
C ASN A 583 -14.19 8.37 -30.20
N LYS A 584 -14.30 9.60 -29.68
CA LYS A 584 -13.42 10.70 -30.12
C LYS A 584 -12.03 10.56 -29.48
N THR A 585 -10.99 10.87 -30.25
CA THR A 585 -9.59 10.89 -29.80
C THR A 585 -8.86 12.11 -30.31
N ARG A 586 -8.04 12.74 -29.47
CA ARG A 586 -7.16 13.86 -29.82
C ARG A 586 -5.70 13.41 -29.85
N ILE A 587 -5.06 13.54 -31.01
CA ILE A 587 -3.61 13.37 -31.17
C ILE A 587 -2.94 14.66 -30.66
N ILE A 588 -1.97 14.53 -29.75
CA ILE A 588 -1.17 15.65 -29.24
C ILE A 588 -0.01 15.91 -30.19
N LYS A 589 0.33 17.19 -30.43
CA LYS A 589 1.41 17.62 -31.33
C LYS A 589 2.15 18.82 -30.75
N GLY A 590 3.45 18.92 -31.02
CA GLY A 590 4.29 20.05 -30.62
C GLY A 590 5.19 19.76 -29.42
N LEU A 591 5.73 20.81 -28.78
CA LEU A 591 6.57 20.67 -27.60
C LEU A 591 5.80 20.07 -26.42
N CYS A 592 6.37 19.04 -25.81
CA CYS A 592 5.91 18.45 -24.56
C CYS A 592 7.04 18.37 -23.54
N VAL A 593 6.68 18.39 -22.26
CA VAL A 593 7.55 18.09 -21.12
C VAL A 593 7.13 16.72 -20.59
N ILE A 594 8.04 15.76 -20.53
CA ILE A 594 7.78 14.39 -20.08
C ILE A 594 8.63 14.00 -18.89
N GLY A 595 8.09 13.17 -17.99
CA GLY A 595 8.81 12.63 -16.86
C GLY A 595 8.07 11.47 -16.17
N ARG A 596 8.73 10.88 -15.18
CA ARG A 596 8.21 9.79 -14.34
C ARG A 596 8.27 10.21 -12.87
N ASN A 597 7.36 9.71 -12.04
CA ASN A 597 7.41 9.92 -10.60
C ASN A 597 8.04 8.70 -9.88
N PRO A 598 8.92 8.91 -8.88
CA PRO A 598 9.50 10.18 -8.43
C PRO A 598 10.70 10.60 -9.30
N ALA A 599 10.78 11.90 -9.63
CA ALA A 599 11.94 12.53 -10.23
C ALA A 599 12.72 13.32 -9.17
N LEU A 600 14.05 13.23 -9.16
CA LEU A 600 14.92 13.97 -8.22
C LEU A 600 16.04 14.73 -8.94
N HIS A 601 16.57 14.22 -10.05
CA HIS A 601 17.60 14.90 -10.84
C HIS A 601 16.97 15.86 -11.86
N ALA A 602 17.69 16.94 -12.19
CA ALA A 602 17.21 17.95 -13.13
C ALA A 602 17.05 17.41 -14.58
N GLY A 603 17.69 16.29 -14.90
CA GLY A 603 17.56 15.59 -16.19
C GLY A 603 16.48 14.49 -16.22
N ASP A 604 15.81 14.18 -15.10
CA ASP A 604 14.71 13.19 -15.05
C ASP A 604 13.43 13.68 -15.73
N ILE A 605 13.38 14.98 -16.06
CA ILE A 605 12.34 15.63 -16.84
C ILE A 605 12.96 16.06 -18.17
N ARG A 606 12.36 15.66 -19.29
CA ARG A 606 12.86 15.91 -20.65
C ARG A 606 11.89 16.79 -21.43
N VAL A 607 12.43 17.59 -22.34
CA VAL A 607 11.63 18.22 -23.40
C VAL A 607 11.66 17.32 -24.62
N VAL A 608 10.49 17.06 -25.22
CA VAL A 608 10.30 16.13 -26.33
C VAL A 608 9.32 16.71 -27.36
N GLN A 609 9.31 16.14 -28.57
CA GLN A 609 8.37 16.52 -29.61
C GLN A 609 7.24 15.48 -29.74
N ALA A 610 6.00 15.86 -29.47
CA ALA A 610 4.84 15.04 -29.85
C ALA A 610 4.57 15.17 -31.35
N VAL A 611 4.48 14.03 -32.04
CA VAL A 611 4.26 13.92 -33.49
C VAL A 611 3.09 13.00 -33.83
N ASP A 612 2.60 13.09 -35.07
CA ASP A 612 1.46 12.32 -35.58
C ASP A 612 1.93 11.33 -36.64
N ILE A 613 2.11 10.08 -36.24
CA ILE A 613 2.48 8.96 -37.11
C ILE A 613 1.22 8.15 -37.43
N PRO A 614 0.77 8.07 -38.70
CA PRO A 614 -0.46 7.35 -39.06
C PRO A 614 -0.48 5.88 -38.61
N ALA A 615 0.67 5.19 -38.63
CA ALA A 615 0.79 3.81 -38.18
C ALA A 615 0.48 3.63 -36.69
N LEU A 616 0.82 4.62 -35.84
CA LEU A 616 0.66 4.55 -34.38
C LEU A 616 -0.74 4.94 -33.89
N ARG A 617 -1.62 5.47 -34.76
CA ARG A 617 -2.99 5.91 -34.41
C ARG A 617 -3.92 4.80 -33.91
N HIS A 618 -3.51 3.54 -33.95
CA HIS A 618 -4.24 2.46 -33.30
C HIS A 618 -4.03 2.44 -31.77
N LEU A 619 -2.92 3.00 -31.29
CA LEU A 619 -2.58 3.15 -29.87
C LEU A 619 -3.27 4.41 -29.29
N LYS A 620 -3.85 4.24 -28.11
CA LYS A 620 -4.67 5.23 -27.39
C LYS A 620 -4.40 5.12 -25.89
N ASP A 621 -4.40 6.27 -25.23
CA ASP A 621 -4.28 6.39 -23.77
C ASP A 621 -3.00 5.73 -23.21
N VAL A 622 -1.96 5.75 -24.05
CA VAL A 622 -0.57 5.34 -23.82
C VAL A 622 0.36 6.38 -24.44
N VAL A 623 1.58 6.51 -23.92
CA VAL A 623 2.68 7.21 -24.61
C VAL A 623 3.56 6.20 -25.33
N VAL A 624 3.84 6.47 -26.61
CA VAL A 624 4.69 5.61 -27.44
C VAL A 624 6.08 6.24 -27.54
N PHE A 625 7.09 5.48 -27.11
CA PHE A 625 8.49 5.88 -27.10
C PHE A 625 9.23 5.39 -28.35
N PRO A 626 10.29 6.10 -28.80
CA PRO A 626 11.08 5.72 -29.96
C PRO A 626 11.89 4.46 -29.64
N SER A 627 12.01 3.58 -30.63
CA SER A 627 12.76 2.32 -30.53
C SER A 627 14.21 2.45 -31.00
N LYS A 628 14.75 3.68 -30.96
CA LYS A 628 16.03 4.12 -31.55
C LYS A 628 16.62 5.27 -30.73
N GLY A 629 17.92 5.51 -30.90
CA GLY A 629 18.69 6.58 -30.25
C GLY A 629 19.95 6.05 -29.57
N ASP A 630 20.67 6.92 -28.88
CA ASP A 630 21.84 6.55 -28.07
C ASP A 630 21.45 5.97 -26.70
N ARG A 631 20.29 6.40 -26.18
CA ARG A 631 19.71 5.99 -24.91
C ARG A 631 18.19 6.01 -25.02
N SER A 632 17.49 5.08 -24.38
CA SER A 632 16.03 5.01 -24.38
C SER A 632 15.44 6.21 -23.62
N LEU A 633 14.30 6.72 -24.09
CA LEU A 633 13.58 7.76 -23.33
C LEU A 633 13.22 7.27 -21.91
N PRO A 634 12.61 6.08 -21.71
CA PRO A 634 12.33 5.53 -20.38
C PRO A 634 13.51 5.54 -19.40
N SER A 635 14.70 5.08 -19.81
CA SER A 635 15.85 4.98 -18.89
C SER A 635 16.38 6.34 -18.43
N MET A 636 16.06 7.43 -19.14
CA MET A 636 16.36 8.80 -18.71
C MET A 636 15.33 9.38 -17.72
N LEU A 637 14.10 8.86 -17.68
CA LEU A 637 13.03 9.39 -16.82
C LEU A 637 13.09 8.75 -15.43
N SER A 638 14.12 9.15 -14.65
CA SER A 638 14.42 8.59 -13.32
C SER A 638 14.67 7.07 -13.36
N GLY A 639 15.29 6.55 -14.45
CA GLY A 639 15.54 5.11 -14.62
C GLY A 639 14.26 4.28 -14.74
N GLY A 640 13.36 4.65 -15.65
CA GLY A 640 12.12 3.92 -15.92
C GLY A 640 12.26 2.82 -16.96
N ASP A 641 11.28 1.91 -16.97
CA ASP A 641 11.15 0.79 -17.91
C ASP A 641 9.70 0.71 -18.45
N LEU A 642 9.42 -0.23 -19.35
CA LEU A 642 8.09 -0.42 -19.94
C LEU A 642 7.36 -1.65 -19.36
N ASP A 643 7.69 -2.06 -18.11
CA ASP A 643 7.04 -3.19 -17.41
C ASP A 643 5.80 -2.77 -16.58
N GLY A 644 5.48 -1.48 -16.63
CA GLY A 644 4.21 -0.89 -16.22
C GLY A 644 4.29 0.53 -15.68
N ASP A 645 5.40 1.24 -15.94
CA ASP A 645 5.54 2.65 -15.57
C ASP A 645 4.49 3.53 -16.27
N GLU A 646 4.08 4.57 -15.54
CA GLU A 646 3.20 5.63 -16.02
C GLU A 646 3.93 6.98 -15.99
N TYR A 647 3.77 7.71 -17.09
CA TYR A 647 4.52 8.93 -17.40
C TYR A 647 3.59 10.13 -17.42
N PHE A 648 4.03 11.24 -16.85
CA PHE A 648 3.35 12.52 -17.02
C PHE A 648 3.87 13.21 -18.29
N VAL A 649 2.94 13.73 -19.08
CA VAL A 649 3.22 14.54 -20.27
C VAL A 649 2.46 15.85 -20.13
N PHE A 650 3.18 16.98 -20.07
CA PHE A 650 2.61 18.33 -20.08
C PHE A 650 2.82 18.98 -21.44
N TRP A 651 1.78 19.52 -22.06
CA TRP A 651 1.87 20.38 -23.25
C TRP A 651 1.32 21.79 -22.99
N ASP A 652 1.30 22.22 -21.72
CA ASP A 652 0.98 23.60 -21.37
C ASP A 652 2.19 24.53 -21.57
N PRO A 653 2.10 25.58 -22.41
CA PRO A 653 3.19 26.55 -22.57
C PRO A 653 3.63 27.21 -21.28
N ILE A 654 2.75 27.34 -20.26
CA ILE A 654 3.10 27.98 -18.98
C ILE A 654 4.11 27.16 -18.16
N LEU A 655 4.22 25.84 -18.42
CA LEU A 655 5.15 24.92 -17.76
C LEU A 655 6.38 24.59 -18.61
N MET A 656 6.54 25.21 -19.79
CA MET A 656 7.63 24.91 -20.71
C MET A 656 8.97 25.45 -20.16
N PRO A 657 9.97 24.60 -19.87
CA PRO A 657 11.18 25.05 -19.19
C PRO A 657 12.08 25.93 -20.07
N LYS A 658 12.91 26.75 -19.40
CA LYS A 658 13.92 27.58 -20.06
C LYS A 658 15.16 26.75 -20.44
N ILE A 659 15.48 25.70 -19.68
CA ILE A 659 16.56 24.74 -19.96
C ILE A 659 15.93 23.45 -20.50
N TRP A 660 16.41 22.96 -21.65
CA TRP A 660 15.83 21.78 -22.32
C TRP A 660 16.70 20.53 -22.18
N ASN A 661 18.00 20.64 -22.46
CA ASN A 661 18.89 19.50 -22.66
C ASN A 661 19.78 19.19 -21.45
N THR A 662 19.25 19.34 -20.23
CA THR A 662 19.98 18.97 -19.00
C THR A 662 20.36 17.49 -19.07
N PRO A 663 21.63 17.09 -18.91
CA PRO A 663 22.03 15.68 -18.97
C PRO A 663 21.18 14.80 -18.03
N PRO A 664 20.72 13.62 -18.47
CA PRO A 664 19.99 12.68 -17.63
C PRO A 664 20.89 12.13 -16.52
N MET A 665 20.32 11.54 -15.47
CA MET A 665 21.17 10.89 -14.46
C MET A 665 21.79 9.61 -15.04
N HIS A 666 23.10 9.43 -14.84
CA HIS A 666 23.82 8.21 -15.14
C HIS A 666 24.13 7.46 -13.84
N SER A 667 23.14 6.72 -13.32
CA SER A 667 23.38 5.73 -12.28
C SER A 667 24.16 4.57 -12.88
N ALA A 668 25.38 4.31 -12.41
CA ALA A 668 26.10 3.09 -12.76
C ALA A 668 25.28 1.87 -12.28
N PRO A 669 25.06 0.82 -13.10
CA PRO A 669 24.33 -0.36 -12.68
C PRO A 669 25.01 -1.02 -11.47
N VAL A 670 24.36 -0.93 -10.30
CA VAL A 670 24.90 -1.48 -9.05
C VAL A 670 24.92 -3.00 -9.17
N THR A 671 26.12 -3.56 -9.37
CA THR A 671 26.32 -5.00 -9.59
C THR A 671 25.83 -5.76 -8.35
N PRO A 672 24.76 -6.56 -8.45
CA PRO A 672 24.23 -7.29 -7.30
C PRO A 672 25.24 -8.34 -6.85
N GLN A 673 25.44 -8.49 -5.54
CA GLN A 673 26.23 -9.59 -5.02
C GLN A 673 25.42 -10.90 -5.15
N ASP A 674 25.84 -11.78 -6.05
CA ASP A 674 25.41 -13.18 -6.10
C ASP A 674 26.09 -13.99 -4.99
N LEU A 675 25.51 -15.12 -4.61
CA LEU A 675 26.12 -16.13 -3.73
C LEU A 675 26.88 -17.20 -4.54
N ASP A 676 27.92 -17.79 -3.95
CA ASP A 676 28.64 -18.93 -4.54
C ASP A 676 27.81 -20.23 -4.59
N ARG A 677 26.78 -20.29 -3.74
CA ARG A 677 25.75 -21.34 -3.68
C ARG A 677 24.38 -20.81 -4.08
N ASP A 678 23.41 -21.71 -4.21
CA ASP A 678 22.02 -21.33 -4.49
C ASP A 678 21.34 -20.73 -3.25
N VAL A 679 20.28 -19.94 -3.44
CA VAL A 679 19.62 -19.15 -2.37
C VAL A 679 18.72 -20.03 -1.50
N GLU A 680 18.91 -19.95 -0.18
CA GLU A 680 18.10 -20.66 0.81
C GLU A 680 16.99 -19.78 1.40
N VAL A 681 16.00 -20.43 2.01
CA VAL A 681 14.94 -19.79 2.81
C VAL A 681 15.53 -18.93 3.95
N ASN A 682 16.67 -19.34 4.52
CA ASN A 682 17.36 -18.60 5.59
C ASN A 682 17.93 -17.27 5.09
N ASP A 683 18.42 -17.21 3.85
CA ASP A 683 18.89 -15.96 3.25
C ASP A 683 17.74 -14.96 3.07
N LEU A 684 16.55 -15.45 2.64
CA LEU A 684 15.34 -14.64 2.56
C LEU A 684 14.88 -14.13 3.93
N ARG A 685 14.89 -14.98 4.98
CA ARG A 685 14.60 -14.59 6.36
C ARG A 685 15.53 -13.46 6.83
N ASN A 686 16.83 -13.60 6.57
CA ASN A 686 17.84 -12.60 6.90
C ASN A 686 17.66 -11.30 6.09
N PHE A 687 17.34 -11.42 4.79
CA PHE A 687 17.13 -10.28 3.90
C PHE A 687 15.92 -9.43 4.28
N VAL A 688 14.81 -10.02 4.75
CA VAL A 688 13.66 -9.24 5.27
C VAL A 688 14.09 -8.28 6.38
N VAL A 689 14.90 -8.75 7.34
CA VAL A 689 15.38 -7.92 8.46
C VAL A 689 16.47 -6.94 7.99
N LYS A 690 17.39 -7.34 7.09
CA LYS A 690 18.35 -6.44 6.45
C LYS A 690 17.64 -5.30 5.71
N TYR A 691 16.54 -5.59 5.01
CA TYR A 691 15.72 -4.60 4.33
C TYR A 691 15.06 -3.64 5.32
N MET A 692 14.34 -4.15 6.32
CA MET A 692 13.65 -3.33 7.32
C MET A 692 14.60 -2.40 8.08
N LYS A 693 15.82 -2.85 8.41
CA LYS A 693 16.88 -2.02 9.01
C LYS A 693 17.32 -0.84 8.11
N ASN A 694 17.40 -1.04 6.78
CA ASN A 694 18.10 -0.12 5.86
C ASN A 694 17.21 0.53 4.79
N ASP A 695 15.90 0.42 4.89
CA ASP A 695 14.92 1.06 4.00
C ASP A 695 14.85 2.58 4.26
N PHE A 696 15.84 3.33 3.79
CA PHE A 696 15.97 4.78 3.99
C PHE A 696 15.28 5.64 2.91
N LEU A 697 14.64 5.03 1.91
CA LEU A 697 14.05 5.71 0.73
C LEU A 697 13.23 6.98 1.07
N GLY A 698 12.32 6.88 2.03
CA GLY A 698 11.49 8.01 2.46
C GLY A 698 12.28 9.13 3.15
N LEU A 699 13.31 8.79 3.94
CA LEU A 699 14.20 9.78 4.59
C LEU A 699 15.14 10.44 3.59
N ILE A 700 15.59 9.72 2.56
CA ILE A 700 16.37 10.25 1.45
C ILE A 700 15.53 11.28 0.67
N ALA A 701 14.32 10.93 0.24
CA ALA A 701 13.43 11.85 -0.49
C ALA A 701 13.06 13.11 0.32
N VAL A 702 12.76 12.94 1.61
CA VAL A 702 12.46 14.05 2.55
C VAL A 702 13.69 14.94 2.78
N SER A 703 14.89 14.36 2.92
CA SER A 703 16.14 15.12 3.03
C SER A 703 16.45 15.88 1.73
N HIS A 704 16.27 15.23 0.58
CA HIS A 704 16.49 15.82 -0.74
C HIS A 704 15.64 17.07 -0.94
N LEU A 705 14.33 16.99 -0.68
CA LEU A 705 13.41 18.12 -0.85
C LEU A 705 13.83 19.34 -0.01
N ALA A 706 14.22 19.13 1.25
CA ALA A 706 14.66 20.21 2.14
C ALA A 706 16.02 20.81 1.73
N HIS A 707 16.97 20.02 1.23
CA HIS A 707 18.23 20.55 0.71
C HIS A 707 18.07 21.21 -0.66
N ALA A 708 17.22 20.69 -1.54
CA ALA A 708 16.93 21.28 -2.85
C ALA A 708 16.26 22.64 -2.71
N ASP A 709 15.34 22.79 -1.76
CA ASP A 709 14.81 24.10 -1.33
C ASP A 709 15.95 25.00 -0.84
N LYS A 710 16.68 24.61 0.21
CA LYS A 710 17.66 25.46 0.90
C LYS A 710 18.93 25.82 0.11
N ARG A 711 19.43 24.90 -0.70
CA ARG A 711 20.76 24.93 -1.33
C ARG A 711 20.73 24.89 -2.86
N GLY A 712 19.57 24.59 -3.45
CA GLY A 712 19.44 24.34 -4.88
C GLY A 712 19.58 22.86 -5.25
N LEU A 713 18.91 22.49 -6.34
CA LEU A 713 18.80 21.11 -6.83
C LEU A 713 20.15 20.53 -7.29
N ASN A 714 21.04 21.37 -7.82
CA ASN A 714 22.38 21.02 -8.26
C ASN A 714 23.44 21.08 -7.15
N SER A 715 23.06 21.25 -5.87
CA SER A 715 24.04 21.17 -4.79
C SER A 715 24.56 19.74 -4.64
N SER A 716 25.83 19.55 -4.28
CA SER A 716 26.46 18.23 -4.20
C SER A 716 25.75 17.25 -3.26
N ILE A 717 25.09 17.76 -2.22
CA ILE A 717 24.28 16.97 -1.29
C ILE A 717 22.96 16.52 -1.93
N CYS A 718 22.35 17.33 -2.79
CA CYS A 718 21.16 16.94 -3.54
C CYS A 718 21.49 15.87 -4.60
N LEU A 719 22.57 16.04 -5.35
CA LEU A 719 23.03 15.06 -6.34
C LEU A 719 23.33 13.70 -5.69
N GLN A 720 24.07 13.68 -4.57
CA GLN A 720 24.31 12.45 -3.79
C GLN A 720 23.02 11.85 -3.21
N LEU A 721 22.01 12.66 -2.88
CA LEU A 721 20.71 12.16 -2.43
C LEU A 721 19.84 11.62 -3.56
N ALA A 722 19.97 12.12 -4.80
CA ALA A 722 19.32 11.56 -5.98
C ALA A 722 19.93 10.19 -6.35
N GLU A 723 21.26 10.07 -6.29
CA GLU A 723 22.00 8.82 -6.46
C GLU A 723 21.60 7.77 -5.40
N LEU A 724 21.64 8.14 -4.11
CA LEU A 724 21.16 7.29 -3.01
C LEU A 724 19.67 6.93 -3.14
N HIS A 725 18.85 7.81 -3.73
CA HIS A 725 17.44 7.52 -3.98
C HIS A 725 17.27 6.44 -5.06
N SER A 726 18.01 6.55 -6.17
CA SER A 726 18.07 5.51 -7.22
C SER A 726 18.47 4.15 -6.63
N GLN A 727 19.55 4.12 -5.84
CA GLN A 727 20.01 2.93 -5.12
C GLN A 727 18.94 2.38 -4.15
N ALA A 728 18.23 3.24 -3.42
CA ALA A 728 17.18 2.84 -2.49
C ALA A 728 15.91 2.31 -3.17
N VAL A 729 15.58 2.77 -4.39
CA VAL A 729 14.47 2.23 -5.20
C VAL A 729 14.77 0.81 -5.66
N ASP A 730 16.02 0.53 -6.03
CA ASP A 730 16.45 -0.80 -6.50
C ASP A 730 16.97 -1.74 -5.42
N TYR A 731 17.13 -1.30 -4.17
CA TYR A 731 17.50 -2.15 -3.03
C TYR A 731 16.66 -3.45 -2.90
N PRO A 732 15.32 -3.46 -3.12
CA PRO A 732 14.53 -4.70 -3.16
C PRO A 732 14.88 -5.67 -4.29
N LYS A 733 15.60 -5.23 -5.33
CA LYS A 733 16.05 -6.02 -6.49
C LYS A 733 17.54 -6.42 -6.40
N THR A 734 18.40 -5.55 -5.84
CA THR A 734 19.87 -5.71 -5.83
C THR A 734 20.41 -6.28 -4.51
N GLY A 735 19.72 -6.04 -3.39
CA GLY A 735 20.16 -6.44 -2.05
C GLY A 735 21.22 -5.54 -1.42
N ILE A 736 21.57 -4.43 -2.10
CA ILE A 736 22.57 -3.44 -1.66
C ILE A 736 21.82 -2.18 -1.16
N PRO A 737 21.91 -1.83 0.15
CA PRO A 737 21.21 -0.68 0.71
C PRO A 737 21.86 0.64 0.30
N ALA A 738 21.07 1.73 0.37
CA ALA A 738 21.60 3.08 0.25
C ALA A 738 22.17 3.57 1.59
N GLU A 739 23.43 4.00 1.60
CA GLU A 739 24.16 4.41 2.81
C GLU A 739 23.78 5.83 3.27
N TRP A 740 22.66 5.94 3.99
CA TRP A 740 22.20 7.19 4.56
C TRP A 740 22.68 7.37 6.02
N SER A 741 23.41 8.46 6.29
CA SER A 741 23.81 8.85 7.66
C SER A 741 23.21 10.18 8.11
N ARG A 742 22.64 10.20 9.33
CA ARG A 742 22.01 11.37 9.96
C ARG A 742 22.98 12.56 10.09
N ALA A 743 24.27 12.30 10.29
CA ALA A 743 25.29 13.34 10.41
C ALA A 743 25.58 14.09 9.09
N LYS A 744 25.51 13.41 7.94
CA LYS A 744 25.82 13.97 6.61
C LYS A 744 24.58 14.55 5.93
N TYR A 745 23.46 13.84 5.99
CA TYR A 745 22.29 14.11 5.14
C TYR A 745 21.09 14.75 5.85
N GLN A 746 20.97 14.68 7.18
CA GLN A 746 19.81 15.27 7.87
C GLN A 746 19.81 16.82 7.75
N PRO A 747 18.71 17.44 7.30
CA PRO A 747 18.53 18.89 7.37
C PRO A 747 18.52 19.39 8.83
N ARG A 748 19.37 20.38 9.14
CA ARG A 748 19.39 21.04 10.48
C ARG A 748 18.22 22.01 10.70
N LYS A 749 17.64 22.53 9.61
CA LYS A 749 16.40 23.31 9.61
C LYS A 749 15.53 22.88 8.45
N TRP A 750 14.22 22.90 8.61
CA TRP A 750 13.24 22.46 7.62
C TRP A 750 12.45 23.63 7.01
N PRO A 751 12.12 23.63 5.70
CA PRO A 751 11.22 24.65 5.18
C PRO A 751 9.82 24.45 5.76
N HIS A 752 9.18 25.55 6.19
CA HIS A 752 7.85 25.60 6.82
C HIS A 752 6.77 24.72 6.14
N PHE A 753 6.72 24.68 4.79
CA PHE A 753 5.76 23.86 4.04
C PHE A 753 5.85 22.35 4.32
N MET A 754 6.96 21.87 4.90
CA MET A 754 7.12 20.48 5.31
C MET A 754 6.50 20.14 6.69
N GLN A 755 5.93 21.13 7.39
CA GLN A 755 5.17 20.97 8.64
C GLN A 755 5.91 20.07 9.64
N LYS A 756 7.09 20.54 10.08
CA LYS A 756 7.91 19.91 11.13
C LYS A 756 7.89 20.75 12.39
N ASN A 757 7.67 20.10 13.53
CA ASN A 757 7.46 20.74 14.83
C ASN A 757 8.67 21.61 15.25
N SER A 758 9.89 21.18 14.95
CA SER A 758 11.13 21.83 15.39
C SER A 758 11.94 22.48 14.26
N ASN A 759 12.49 23.66 14.58
CA ASN A 759 13.55 24.36 13.84
C ASN A 759 13.27 24.61 12.33
N THR A 760 12.19 25.30 12.02
CA THR A 760 11.79 25.62 10.62
C THR A 760 12.42 26.91 10.08
N TYR A 761 12.17 27.21 8.80
CA TYR A 761 12.41 28.52 8.16
C TYR A 761 11.37 28.84 7.06
N PRO A 762 11.05 30.13 6.83
CA PRO A 762 10.25 30.55 5.68
C PRO A 762 11.05 30.36 4.39
N SER A 763 10.51 29.59 3.44
CA SER A 763 11.08 29.44 2.10
C SER A 763 10.46 30.47 1.17
N ARG A 764 11.28 31.04 0.28
CA ARG A 764 10.86 32.02 -0.73
C ARG A 764 10.79 31.43 -2.15
N LYS A 765 10.83 30.09 -2.25
CA LYS A 765 10.66 29.33 -3.50
C LYS A 765 9.20 29.02 -3.75
N ALA A 766 8.89 28.55 -4.97
CA ALA A 766 7.55 28.17 -5.40
C ALA A 766 6.81 27.32 -4.35
N LEU A 767 7.45 26.31 -3.77
CA LEU A 767 6.81 25.45 -2.75
C LEU A 767 6.40 26.17 -1.46
N GLY A 768 7.13 27.21 -1.04
CA GLY A 768 6.74 28.05 0.08
C GLY A 768 5.56 28.94 -0.27
N ILE A 769 5.67 29.67 -1.39
CA ILE A 769 4.65 30.61 -1.87
C ILE A 769 3.31 29.88 -2.13
N LEU A 770 3.35 28.70 -2.74
CA LEU A 770 2.18 27.84 -2.95
C LEU A 770 1.59 27.33 -1.63
N TYR A 771 2.42 26.96 -0.65
CA TYR A 771 1.95 26.48 0.65
C TYR A 771 1.26 27.59 1.44
N ASP A 772 1.89 28.77 1.56
CA ASP A 772 1.32 29.93 2.24
C ASP A 772 0.00 30.36 1.59
N ARG A 773 -0.11 30.28 0.26
CA ARG A 773 -1.37 30.51 -0.47
C ARG A 773 -2.48 29.52 -0.07
N VAL A 774 -2.20 28.22 0.06
CA VAL A 774 -3.24 27.23 0.44
C VAL A 774 -3.54 27.25 1.94
N VAL A 775 -2.60 27.66 2.79
CA VAL A 775 -2.84 27.83 4.24
C VAL A 775 -3.86 28.92 4.55
N ALA A 776 -4.06 29.89 3.65
CA ALA A 776 -5.13 30.88 3.77
C ALA A 776 -6.54 30.32 3.47
N GLU A 777 -6.67 29.11 2.91
CA GLU A 777 -7.96 28.49 2.64
C GLU A 777 -8.49 27.71 3.85
N ASN A 778 -9.79 27.88 4.15
CA ASN A 778 -10.47 26.94 5.03
C ASN A 778 -10.89 25.69 4.24
N TYR A 779 -10.39 24.52 4.67
CA TYR A 779 -10.66 23.21 4.10
C TYR A 779 -11.02 22.16 5.16
N ASP A 780 -11.36 22.56 6.39
CA ASP A 780 -11.83 21.64 7.42
C ASP A 780 -13.15 20.98 6.99
N TYR A 781 -13.23 19.66 7.11
CA TYR A 781 -14.41 18.88 6.69
C TYR A 781 -15.28 18.52 7.89
N ILE A 782 -16.52 19.00 7.87
CA ILE A 782 -17.57 18.68 8.84
C ILE A 782 -18.76 18.11 8.03
N PRO A 783 -19.18 16.87 8.29
CA PRO A 783 -20.39 16.31 7.69
C PRO A 783 -21.64 16.94 8.32
N SER A 784 -22.73 17.04 7.56
CA SER A 784 -24.05 17.44 8.08
C SER A 784 -25.15 16.58 7.45
N CYS A 785 -26.19 16.29 8.23
CA CYS A 785 -27.39 15.56 7.79
C CYS A 785 -28.65 16.44 7.74
N GLU A 786 -28.50 17.76 7.87
CA GLU A 786 -29.58 18.76 7.93
C GLU A 786 -30.21 19.06 6.54
N ASP A 787 -29.53 18.64 5.47
CA ASP A 787 -29.97 18.85 4.08
C ASP A 787 -31.22 17.97 3.76
N GLU A 788 -32.15 18.47 2.94
CA GLU A 788 -33.34 17.70 2.54
C GLU A 788 -33.01 16.53 1.58
N PHE A 789 -33.71 15.41 1.74
CA PHE A 789 -33.67 14.26 0.81
C PHE A 789 -34.57 14.51 -0.41
N ASP A 790 -34.16 14.04 -1.59
CA ASP A 790 -34.90 14.20 -2.84
C ASP A 790 -36.19 13.35 -2.83
N SER A 791 -37.35 14.01 -2.82
CA SER A 791 -38.67 13.37 -2.67
C SER A 791 -39.10 12.56 -3.89
N ARG A 792 -38.49 12.78 -5.07
CA ARG A 792 -38.80 12.05 -6.31
C ARG A 792 -38.61 10.54 -6.18
N ILE A 793 -37.74 10.12 -5.27
CA ILE A 793 -37.47 8.70 -4.96
C ILE A 793 -38.62 8.05 -4.20
N THR A 794 -39.30 8.78 -3.32
CA THR A 794 -40.32 8.25 -2.40
C THR A 794 -41.76 8.50 -2.84
N GLU A 795 -42.02 9.59 -3.57
CA GLU A 795 -43.38 9.97 -4.03
C GLU A 795 -44.05 8.94 -4.94
N ASN A 796 -43.26 8.12 -5.65
CA ASN A 796 -43.74 7.20 -6.67
C ASN A 796 -44.03 5.76 -6.16
N PHE A 797 -43.86 5.49 -4.85
CA PHE A 797 -43.98 4.14 -4.29
C PHE A 797 -44.86 4.09 -3.04
N SER A 798 -45.70 3.06 -2.93
CA SER A 798 -46.53 2.76 -1.76
C SER A 798 -45.92 1.61 -0.96
N PHE A 799 -44.99 1.92 -0.06
CA PHE A 799 -44.26 0.90 0.71
C PHE A 799 -45.18 0.08 1.64
N THR A 800 -44.97 -1.23 1.67
CA THR A 800 -45.54 -2.11 2.70
C THR A 800 -44.65 -2.15 3.95
N GLU A 801 -45.23 -2.38 5.14
CA GLU A 801 -44.42 -2.55 6.35
C GLU A 801 -43.47 -3.76 6.28
N GLU A 802 -43.78 -4.78 5.48
CA GLU A 802 -42.87 -5.89 5.21
C GLU A 802 -41.66 -5.44 4.38
N ALA A 803 -41.87 -4.65 3.32
CA ALA A 803 -40.77 -4.05 2.55
C ALA A 803 -39.91 -3.12 3.42
N LEU A 804 -40.52 -2.29 4.28
CA LEU A 804 -39.79 -1.42 5.21
C LEU A 804 -39.06 -2.22 6.29
N ALA A 805 -39.64 -3.28 6.85
CA ALA A 805 -38.97 -4.16 7.81
C ALA A 805 -37.76 -4.88 7.20
N ASN A 806 -37.89 -5.37 5.97
CA ASN A 806 -36.79 -5.96 5.21
C ASN A 806 -35.69 -4.92 4.93
N ALA A 807 -36.06 -3.72 4.47
CA ALA A 807 -35.11 -2.62 4.26
C ALA A 807 -34.35 -2.21 5.55
N ARG A 808 -35.04 -2.10 6.69
CA ARG A 808 -34.44 -1.85 8.03
C ARG A 808 -33.43 -2.94 8.41
N ASN A 809 -33.79 -4.21 8.27
CA ASN A 809 -32.89 -5.35 8.55
C ASN A 809 -31.65 -5.37 7.62
N MET A 810 -31.82 -5.05 6.34
CA MET A 810 -30.71 -4.98 5.38
C MET A 810 -29.79 -3.79 5.66
N LYS A 811 -30.34 -2.63 6.02
CA LYS A 811 -29.57 -1.44 6.41
C LYS A 811 -28.76 -1.69 7.68
N ALA A 812 -29.35 -2.27 8.72
CA ALA A 812 -28.63 -2.63 9.94
C ALA A 812 -27.40 -3.52 9.66
N GLN A 813 -27.52 -4.49 8.75
CA GLN A 813 -26.39 -5.35 8.34
C GLN A 813 -25.34 -4.59 7.51
N TYR A 814 -25.74 -3.63 6.67
CA TYR A 814 -24.83 -2.75 5.93
C TYR A 814 -24.06 -1.81 6.87
N ASP A 815 -24.77 -1.14 7.78
CA ASP A 815 -24.22 -0.16 8.72
C ASP A 815 -23.17 -0.78 9.64
N VAL A 816 -23.40 -2.00 10.16
CA VAL A 816 -22.40 -2.77 10.92
C VAL A 816 -21.15 -3.04 10.08
N ALA A 817 -21.32 -3.43 8.81
CA ALA A 817 -20.20 -3.72 7.92
C ALA A 817 -19.43 -2.46 7.49
N VAL A 818 -20.09 -1.32 7.33
CA VAL A 818 -19.45 -0.01 7.13
C VAL A 818 -18.68 0.40 8.39
N ARG A 819 -19.31 0.40 9.58
CA ARG A 819 -18.66 0.78 10.86
C ARG A 819 -17.39 -0.05 11.12
N ARG A 820 -17.40 -1.34 10.79
CA ARG A 820 -16.21 -2.22 10.80
C ARG A 820 -15.09 -1.69 9.89
N LEU A 821 -15.39 -1.35 8.63
CA LEU A 821 -14.38 -0.83 7.69
C LEU A 821 -13.86 0.56 8.11
N LEU A 822 -14.72 1.44 8.64
CA LEU A 822 -14.31 2.75 9.16
C LEU A 822 -13.25 2.60 10.27
N LYS A 823 -13.50 1.71 11.24
CA LYS A 823 -12.54 1.36 12.30
C LYS A 823 -11.25 0.75 11.72
N GLN A 824 -11.37 -0.29 10.89
CA GLN A 824 -10.23 -1.01 10.30
C GLN A 824 -9.27 -0.08 9.55
N PHE A 825 -9.80 0.87 8.77
CA PHE A 825 -8.99 1.80 7.99
C PHE A 825 -8.68 3.12 8.71
N ARG A 826 -9.20 3.33 9.92
CA ARG A 826 -9.06 4.56 10.71
C ARG A 826 -9.50 5.82 9.92
N VAL A 827 -10.62 5.75 9.22
CA VAL A 827 -11.30 6.91 8.58
C VAL A 827 -12.48 7.35 9.45
N ALA A 828 -12.90 8.62 9.36
CA ALA A 828 -13.89 9.18 10.27
C ALA A 828 -15.33 9.04 9.76
N THR A 829 -15.54 9.12 8.44
CA THR A 829 -16.87 9.16 7.81
C THR A 829 -17.05 8.07 6.75
N GLU A 830 -18.30 7.66 6.52
CA GLU A 830 -18.65 6.79 5.39
C GLU A 830 -18.33 7.42 4.02
N PHE A 831 -18.32 8.75 3.90
CA PHE A 831 -17.98 9.44 2.65
C PHE A 831 -16.51 9.23 2.27
N GLU A 832 -15.59 9.21 3.24
CA GLU A 832 -14.18 8.84 3.03
C GLU A 832 -14.02 7.37 2.60
N LEU A 833 -14.86 6.47 3.12
CA LEU A 833 -14.85 5.05 2.73
C LEU A 833 -15.48 4.83 1.35
N TYR A 834 -16.58 5.51 1.06
CA TYR A 834 -17.33 5.40 -0.20
C TYR A 834 -16.48 5.81 -1.41
N SER A 835 -15.68 6.87 -1.22
CA SER A 835 -14.85 7.49 -2.26
C SER A 835 -13.37 7.08 -2.22
N GLY A 836 -12.85 6.75 -1.04
CA GLY A 836 -11.41 6.65 -0.77
C GLY A 836 -10.72 8.00 -0.49
N TRP A 837 -11.45 9.12 -0.40
CA TRP A 837 -10.92 10.47 -0.17
C TRP A 837 -10.53 10.71 1.30
N ALA A 838 -9.68 9.85 1.86
CA ALA A 838 -9.34 9.85 3.29
C ALA A 838 -8.68 11.16 3.80
N MET A 839 -9.27 11.73 4.86
CA MET A 839 -8.75 12.89 5.56
C MET A 839 -7.69 12.51 6.60
N SER A 840 -7.69 11.28 7.11
CA SER A 840 -6.61 10.73 7.93
C SER A 840 -5.48 10.06 7.12
N LYS A 841 -4.24 10.11 7.64
CA LYS A 841 -3.05 9.47 7.05
C LYS A 841 -3.06 7.94 7.31
N PRO A 842 -2.48 7.11 6.41
CA PRO A 842 -2.29 5.69 6.68
C PRO A 842 -1.23 5.48 7.77
N ALA A 843 -1.40 4.46 8.61
CA ALA A 843 -0.39 4.07 9.59
C ALA A 843 0.90 3.55 8.93
N VAL A 844 0.76 2.73 7.88
CA VAL A 844 1.89 2.30 7.04
C VAL A 844 1.43 2.24 5.59
N GLY A 845 2.25 2.79 4.69
CA GLY A 845 2.02 2.79 3.25
C GLY A 845 2.25 4.17 2.65
N SER A 846 1.45 4.51 1.65
CA SER A 846 1.35 5.84 1.04
C SER A 846 -0.13 6.24 0.95
N ASP A 847 -0.42 7.53 0.88
CA ASP A 847 -1.79 8.03 0.72
C ASP A 847 -2.44 7.53 -0.58
N TYR A 848 -1.62 7.30 -1.61
CA TYR A 848 -1.99 6.63 -2.87
C TYR A 848 -2.53 5.22 -2.61
N LYS A 849 -1.73 4.36 -1.95
CA LYS A 849 -2.13 2.97 -1.68
C LYS A 849 -3.34 2.90 -0.75
N ARG A 850 -3.47 3.85 0.18
CA ARG A 850 -4.67 4.02 1.02
C ARG A 850 -5.94 4.27 0.22
N GLN A 851 -5.90 5.09 -0.83
CA GLN A 851 -7.07 5.34 -1.69
C GLN A 851 -7.47 4.08 -2.47
N GLU A 852 -6.48 3.37 -3.04
CA GLU A 852 -6.68 2.10 -3.77
C GLU A 852 -7.28 1.00 -2.86
N ASP A 853 -6.73 0.83 -1.66
CA ASP A 853 -7.17 -0.18 -0.69
C ASP A 853 -8.57 0.11 -0.15
N LEU A 854 -8.89 1.38 0.15
CA LEU A 854 -10.25 1.79 0.54
C LEU A 854 -11.27 1.49 -0.56
N GLY A 855 -10.92 1.82 -1.82
CA GLY A 855 -11.75 1.55 -3.00
C GLY A 855 -12.09 0.07 -3.13
N GLN A 856 -11.09 -0.80 -3.23
CA GLN A 856 -11.29 -2.25 -3.41
C GLN A 856 -12.12 -2.90 -2.28
N GLN A 857 -11.92 -2.45 -1.03
CA GLN A 857 -12.64 -2.98 0.13
C GLN A 857 -14.11 -2.54 0.13
N PHE A 858 -14.37 -1.28 -0.21
CA PHE A 858 -15.74 -0.78 -0.32
C PHE A 858 -16.45 -1.26 -1.59
N ASP A 859 -15.75 -1.50 -2.70
CA ASP A 859 -16.29 -2.18 -3.88
C ASP A 859 -16.73 -3.61 -3.57
N THR A 860 -15.92 -4.35 -2.81
CA THR A 860 -16.29 -5.69 -2.30
C THR A 860 -17.54 -5.63 -1.41
N LEU A 861 -17.68 -4.60 -0.57
CA LEU A 861 -18.88 -4.38 0.24
C LEU A 861 -20.10 -4.04 -0.62
N LYS A 862 -19.98 -3.08 -1.55
CA LYS A 862 -21.03 -2.68 -2.49
C LYS A 862 -21.54 -3.89 -3.27
N GLN A 863 -20.65 -4.73 -3.82
CA GLN A 863 -21.08 -5.92 -4.56
C GLN A 863 -21.84 -6.92 -3.69
N ARG A 864 -21.35 -7.22 -2.48
CA ARG A 864 -22.06 -8.13 -1.54
C ARG A 864 -23.49 -7.67 -1.26
N PHE A 865 -23.71 -6.38 -1.00
CA PHE A 865 -25.04 -5.86 -0.68
C PHE A 865 -25.90 -5.64 -1.93
N ARG A 866 -25.32 -5.36 -3.10
CA ARG A 866 -26.04 -5.40 -4.39
C ARG A 866 -26.60 -6.79 -4.69
N GLU A 867 -25.78 -7.83 -4.55
CA GLU A 867 -26.20 -9.22 -4.72
C GLU A 867 -27.31 -9.59 -3.74
N MET A 868 -27.19 -9.20 -2.46
CA MET A 868 -28.22 -9.43 -1.45
C MET A 868 -29.56 -8.76 -1.79
N CYS A 869 -29.59 -7.50 -2.24
CA CYS A 869 -30.85 -6.85 -2.65
C CYS A 869 -31.47 -7.48 -3.90
N ILE A 870 -30.65 -7.96 -4.84
CA ILE A 870 -31.13 -8.67 -6.03
C ILE A 870 -31.74 -10.02 -5.65
N GLU A 871 -31.17 -10.74 -4.68
CA GLU A 871 -31.71 -11.99 -4.15
C GLU A 871 -33.03 -11.75 -3.40
N THR A 872 -33.08 -10.81 -2.44
CA THR A 872 -34.32 -10.46 -1.71
C THR A 872 -35.44 -10.00 -2.66
N ALA A 873 -35.12 -9.19 -3.69
CA ALA A 873 -36.10 -8.75 -4.68
C ALA A 873 -36.57 -9.88 -5.62
N GLY A 874 -35.75 -10.93 -5.81
CA GLY A 874 -36.12 -12.11 -6.61
C GLY A 874 -36.96 -13.13 -5.86
N GLU A 875 -36.80 -13.25 -4.53
CA GLU A 875 -37.58 -14.15 -3.68
C GLU A 875 -38.97 -13.60 -3.34
N ALA A 876 -39.12 -12.27 -3.25
CA ALA A 876 -40.42 -11.62 -3.15
C ALA A 876 -41.22 -11.80 -4.46
N ALA A 877 -42.40 -12.41 -4.38
CA ALA A 877 -43.18 -12.82 -5.55
C ALA A 877 -43.73 -11.64 -6.38
N GLY A 878 -42.93 -11.17 -7.33
CA GLY A 878 -43.19 -9.99 -8.18
C GLY A 878 -42.26 -8.79 -7.92
N GLY A 879 -41.20 -8.96 -7.11
CA GLY A 879 -40.39 -7.87 -6.58
C GLY A 879 -39.72 -6.99 -7.63
N ASN A 880 -40.00 -5.68 -7.52
CA ASN A 880 -39.30 -4.64 -8.26
C ASN A 880 -38.08 -4.17 -7.44
N LEU A 881 -36.87 -4.32 -7.97
CA LEU A 881 -35.64 -3.86 -7.30
C LEU A 881 -35.67 -2.35 -7.00
N ASP A 882 -36.38 -1.57 -7.82
CA ASP A 882 -36.48 -0.12 -7.66
C ASP A 882 -37.36 0.26 -6.46
N GLU A 883 -38.38 -0.55 -6.14
CA GLU A 883 -39.19 -0.41 -4.92
C GLU A 883 -38.36 -0.73 -3.66
N LEU A 884 -37.56 -1.80 -3.70
CA LEU A 884 -36.66 -2.14 -2.57
C LEU A 884 -35.60 -1.07 -2.34
N VAL A 885 -35.03 -0.49 -3.41
CA VAL A 885 -34.06 0.61 -3.30
C VAL A 885 -34.74 1.90 -2.79
N ALA A 886 -35.96 2.20 -3.24
CA ALA A 886 -36.75 3.31 -2.70
C ALA A 886 -37.15 3.09 -1.22
N ALA A 887 -37.43 1.86 -0.79
CA ALA A 887 -37.71 1.51 0.61
C ALA A 887 -36.44 1.66 1.49
N ILE A 888 -35.27 1.22 1.00
CA ILE A 888 -33.98 1.43 1.67
C ILE A 888 -33.66 2.93 1.80
N TYR A 889 -33.95 3.71 0.77
CA TYR A 889 -33.84 5.17 0.79
C TYR A 889 -34.80 5.81 1.81
N LYS A 890 -36.07 5.38 1.84
CA LYS A 890 -37.07 5.87 2.79
C LYS A 890 -36.69 5.57 4.25
N VAL A 891 -36.25 4.36 4.54
CA VAL A 891 -35.72 3.99 5.87
C VAL A 891 -34.52 4.86 6.27
N THR A 892 -33.65 5.19 5.30
CA THR A 892 -32.49 6.07 5.53
C THR A 892 -32.92 7.51 5.84
N GLU A 893 -33.95 8.03 5.15
CA GLU A 893 -34.57 9.33 5.45
C GLU A 893 -35.19 9.36 6.85
N ASP A 894 -35.95 8.32 7.22
CA ASP A 894 -36.65 8.24 8.51
C ASP A 894 -35.67 8.14 9.69
N GLU A 895 -34.56 7.39 9.56
CA GLU A 895 -33.50 7.34 10.57
C GLU A 895 -32.82 8.70 10.80
N VAL A 896 -32.57 9.48 9.73
CA VAL A 896 -32.01 10.83 9.86
C VAL A 896 -33.02 11.79 10.50
N LYS A 897 -34.30 11.71 10.12
CA LYS A 897 -35.36 12.54 10.74
C LYS A 897 -35.56 12.22 12.22
N GLY A 898 -35.43 10.95 12.63
CA GLY A 898 -35.40 10.55 14.03
C GLY A 898 -34.22 11.17 14.79
N PHE A 899 -33.00 11.01 14.27
CA PHE A 899 -31.79 11.56 14.87
C PHE A 899 -31.81 13.10 15.02
N LEU A 900 -32.33 13.81 14.02
CA LEU A 900 -32.48 15.27 14.08
C LEU A 900 -33.51 15.69 15.14
N ALA A 901 -34.65 14.99 15.24
CA ALA A 901 -35.66 15.27 16.26
C ALA A 901 -35.16 14.98 17.69
N GLU A 902 -34.33 13.95 17.88
CA GLU A 902 -33.63 13.69 19.14
C GLU A 902 -32.61 14.81 19.47
N ALA A 903 -31.86 15.29 18.47
CA ALA A 903 -30.91 16.39 18.64
C ALA A 903 -31.57 17.74 18.97
N GLU A 904 -32.74 18.04 18.39
CA GLU A 904 -33.56 19.19 18.74
C GLU A 904 -34.12 19.11 20.17
N ALA A 905 -34.43 17.90 20.66
CA ALA A 905 -34.97 17.68 21.99
C ALA A 905 -33.93 17.81 23.12
N ASP A 906 -32.69 17.36 22.90
CA ASP A 906 -31.62 17.36 23.91
C ASP A 906 -30.87 18.71 24.03
N GLY A 907 -30.91 19.57 23.01
CA GLY A 907 -30.54 21.00 23.09
C GLY A 907 -29.03 21.32 23.19
N GLU A 908 -28.44 21.77 22.08
CA GLU A 908 -27.05 22.29 21.87
C GLU A 908 -25.86 21.42 22.35
N ASN A 909 -26.07 20.35 23.14
CA ASN A 909 -25.01 19.52 23.72
C ASN A 909 -24.70 18.24 22.92
N LEU A 910 -25.49 17.91 21.90
CA LEU A 910 -25.18 16.81 20.99
C LEU A 910 -24.07 17.23 20.02
N GLU A 911 -22.83 16.79 20.30
CA GLU A 911 -21.75 16.88 19.32
C GLU A 911 -22.18 16.14 18.04
N PHE A 912 -22.22 16.85 16.91
CA PHE A 912 -22.37 16.28 15.56
C PHE A 912 -21.13 15.46 15.18
N SER A 913 -20.95 14.34 15.87
CA SER A 913 -19.82 13.44 15.78
C SER A 913 -20.06 12.45 14.63
N PRO A 914 -19.09 12.23 13.73
CA PRO A 914 -19.16 11.21 12.68
C PRO A 914 -19.46 9.78 13.16
N ARG A 915 -19.35 9.51 14.47
CA ARG A 915 -19.70 8.21 15.09
C ARG A 915 -21.17 8.08 15.48
N ALA A 916 -21.84 9.20 15.75
CA ALA A 916 -23.22 9.26 16.22
C ALA A 916 -24.23 9.35 15.07
N MET A 917 -23.91 10.15 14.04
CA MET A 917 -24.77 10.35 12.86
C MET A 917 -25.20 9.01 12.21
N PRO A 918 -26.47 8.88 11.77
CA PRO A 918 -26.91 7.75 10.94
C PRO A 918 -26.10 7.63 9.65
N LEU A 919 -25.91 6.40 9.17
CA LEU A 919 -25.22 6.16 7.91
C LEU A 919 -26.21 6.25 6.75
N ILE A 920 -25.87 7.05 5.75
CA ILE A 920 -26.73 7.40 4.62
C ILE A 920 -26.19 6.92 3.26
N SER A 921 -25.03 6.26 3.21
CA SER A 921 -24.45 5.77 1.95
C SER A 921 -25.14 4.55 1.34
N PHE A 922 -25.98 3.83 2.09
CA PHE A 922 -26.56 2.55 1.65
C PHE A 922 -27.39 2.64 0.35
N PRO A 923 -28.32 3.60 0.17
CA PRO A 923 -29.06 3.73 -1.09
C PRO A 923 -28.15 4.00 -2.30
N TRP A 924 -27.08 4.77 -2.09
CA TRP A 924 -26.18 5.26 -3.13
C TRP A 924 -25.26 4.19 -3.72
N ILE A 925 -25.17 3.00 -3.08
CA ILE A 925 -24.56 1.83 -3.72
C ILE A 925 -25.34 1.42 -4.99
N PHE A 926 -26.60 1.87 -5.14
CA PHE A 926 -27.49 1.73 -6.31
C PHE A 926 -27.77 3.06 -7.02
N HIS A 927 -26.80 4.00 -7.07
CA HIS A 927 -27.01 5.33 -7.67
C HIS A 927 -27.66 5.32 -9.08
N TRP A 928 -27.41 4.33 -9.95
CA TRP A 928 -28.05 4.24 -11.27
C TRP A 928 -29.56 3.92 -11.20
N ILE A 929 -30.01 3.28 -10.12
CA ILE A 929 -31.43 3.01 -9.84
C ILE A 929 -32.10 4.28 -9.31
N LEU A 930 -31.48 4.98 -8.36
CA LEU A 930 -31.97 6.30 -7.90
C LEU A 930 -32.07 7.27 -9.08
N VAL A 931 -31.03 7.35 -9.91
CA VAL A 931 -31.01 8.16 -11.15
C VAL A 931 -32.08 7.72 -12.16
N ARG A 932 -32.41 6.42 -12.24
CA ARG A 932 -33.55 5.96 -13.06
C ARG A 932 -34.88 6.43 -12.48
N ILE A 933 -35.15 6.18 -11.20
CA ILE A 933 -36.40 6.58 -10.53
C ILE A 933 -36.64 8.08 -10.69
N ALA A 934 -35.60 8.90 -10.49
CA ALA A 934 -35.69 10.35 -10.53
C ALA A 934 -35.82 10.98 -11.95
N ASN A 935 -35.62 10.21 -13.03
CA ASN A 935 -35.68 10.70 -14.44
C ASN A 935 -36.58 9.83 -15.36
N GLY A 936 -37.10 8.70 -14.89
CA GLY A 936 -37.85 7.73 -15.68
C GLY A 936 -37.02 7.01 -16.77
N ASP A 937 -37.72 6.40 -17.72
CA ASP A 937 -37.16 5.57 -18.82
C ASP A 937 -36.23 6.32 -19.79
N GLN A 938 -36.07 7.64 -19.63
CA GLN A 938 -35.08 8.42 -20.39
C GLN A 938 -33.63 8.09 -19.99
N TYR A 939 -33.42 7.54 -18.78
CA TYR A 939 -32.08 7.16 -18.31
C TYR A 939 -31.65 5.78 -18.81
N LYS A 940 -30.69 5.76 -19.75
CA LYS A 940 -30.04 4.54 -20.23
C LYS A 940 -28.67 4.32 -19.57
N PRO A 941 -28.55 3.50 -18.50
CA PRO A 941 -27.26 3.26 -17.82
C PRO A 941 -26.20 2.55 -18.69
N LEU A 942 -26.57 1.99 -19.85
CA LEU A 942 -25.63 1.39 -20.81
C LEU A 942 -25.00 2.39 -21.79
N GLU A 943 -25.49 3.63 -21.86
CA GLU A 943 -24.95 4.70 -22.73
C GLU A 943 -24.13 5.74 -21.93
N THR A 944 -24.11 5.67 -20.59
CA THR A 944 -23.32 6.58 -19.72
C THR A 944 -21.87 6.12 -19.52
N SER A 945 -21.06 7.00 -18.93
CA SER A 945 -19.70 6.72 -18.45
C SER A 945 -19.59 5.52 -17.50
N LEU A 946 -20.68 5.19 -16.80
CA LEU A 946 -20.73 4.15 -15.76
C LEU A 946 -21.30 2.81 -16.25
N ALA A 947 -21.47 2.62 -17.56
CA ALA A 947 -21.92 1.36 -18.16
C ALA A 947 -21.19 0.07 -17.70
N PRO A 948 -19.90 0.09 -17.27
CA PRO A 948 -19.26 -1.07 -16.62
C PRO A 948 -19.91 -1.44 -15.27
N ALA A 949 -20.23 -0.45 -14.43
CA ALA A 949 -20.76 -0.66 -13.07
C ALA A 949 -22.20 -1.20 -13.03
N ALA A 950 -22.92 -1.12 -14.15
CA ALA A 950 -24.33 -1.51 -14.29
C ALA A 950 -24.56 -2.91 -14.88
N ARG A 951 -23.51 -3.67 -15.19
CA ARG A 951 -23.63 -5.00 -15.82
C ARG A 951 -23.71 -6.13 -14.78
N LEU A 952 -24.85 -6.82 -14.76
CA LEU A 952 -25.00 -8.10 -14.07
C LEU A 952 -23.93 -9.08 -14.57
N ALA A 953 -23.25 -9.76 -13.64
CA ALA A 953 -22.53 -10.99 -13.98
C ALA A 953 -23.56 -12.05 -14.42
N PRO A 954 -23.32 -12.81 -15.51
CA PRO A 954 -24.26 -13.84 -15.92
C PRO A 954 -24.39 -14.91 -14.84
N LEU A 955 -25.61 -15.13 -14.36
CA LEU A 955 -25.93 -16.21 -13.43
C LEU A 955 -25.61 -17.55 -14.07
N THR A 956 -24.49 -18.15 -13.69
CA THR A 956 -24.18 -19.55 -14.02
C THR A 956 -25.12 -20.45 -13.23
N THR A 957 -26.27 -20.77 -13.84
CA THR A 957 -27.30 -21.70 -13.33
C THR A 957 -26.79 -23.14 -13.37
N ALA A 958 -25.80 -23.43 -12.53
CA ALA A 958 -25.36 -24.78 -12.19
C ALA A 958 -26.45 -25.46 -11.34
N ALA A 959 -27.53 -25.86 -12.00
CA ALA A 959 -28.67 -26.56 -11.43
C ALA A 959 -28.24 -27.95 -10.93
N THR A 960 -27.67 -27.97 -9.73
CA THR A 960 -27.15 -29.17 -9.07
C THR A 960 -28.34 -29.93 -8.51
N ARG A 961 -28.95 -30.79 -9.33
CA ARG A 961 -29.92 -31.77 -8.85
C ARG A 961 -29.19 -32.79 -7.99
N CYS A 962 -29.51 -32.80 -6.70
CA CYS A 962 -29.27 -33.96 -5.85
C CYS A 962 -30.36 -34.98 -6.14
N GLU A 963 -30.09 -35.90 -7.06
CA GLU A 963 -30.79 -37.19 -7.14
C GLU A 963 -29.87 -38.24 -6.49
N ALA A 964 -30.43 -39.16 -5.71
CA ALA A 964 -29.66 -40.15 -4.96
C ALA A 964 -29.58 -41.46 -5.74
N ASP A 965 -28.39 -42.06 -5.81
CA ASP A 965 -28.20 -43.38 -6.41
C ASP A 965 -28.76 -44.47 -5.49
N ASP A 966 -29.69 -45.28 -6.01
CA ASP A 966 -30.02 -46.60 -5.48
C ASP A 966 -30.37 -47.58 -6.63
N GLU A 967 -29.80 -48.78 -6.53
CA GLU A 967 -30.09 -50.05 -7.23
C GLU A 967 -30.26 -50.15 -8.79
N VAL A 968 -29.20 -50.70 -9.42
CA VAL A 968 -29.21 -51.91 -10.29
C VAL A 968 -29.95 -51.92 -11.67
N PRO A 969 -29.34 -52.42 -12.77
CA PRO A 969 -29.81 -52.16 -14.14
C PRO A 969 -30.66 -53.27 -14.81
N LYS A 970 -31.39 -52.91 -15.88
CA LYS A 970 -31.90 -53.85 -16.90
C LYS A 970 -31.92 -53.28 -18.34
N GLU A 971 -31.56 -54.18 -19.26
CA GLU A 971 -32.07 -54.41 -20.64
C GLU A 971 -32.66 -53.21 -21.41
N VAL A 972 -32.00 -52.68 -22.45
CA VAL A 972 -31.88 -53.23 -23.84
C VAL A 972 -33.21 -53.26 -24.60
N ASP A 973 -33.41 -52.28 -25.50
CA ASP A 973 -33.54 -52.40 -26.98
C ASP A 973 -34.33 -51.18 -27.55
N GLY A 974 -34.51 -51.06 -28.87
CA GLY A 974 -35.58 -50.24 -29.48
C GLY A 974 -35.16 -49.21 -30.54
N LEU A 975 -35.34 -49.56 -31.81
CA LEU A 975 -35.02 -48.73 -32.98
C LEU A 975 -35.90 -47.47 -33.19
N LYS A 976 -35.24 -46.46 -33.79
CA LYS A 976 -35.72 -45.52 -34.83
C LYS A 976 -37.14 -45.74 -35.42
N VAL A 977 -37.94 -44.66 -35.46
CA VAL A 977 -38.84 -44.26 -36.57
C VAL A 977 -38.78 -42.71 -36.64
N SER A 978 -38.34 -42.01 -37.70
CA SER A 978 -38.97 -41.76 -39.03
C SER A 978 -40.32 -41.01 -38.93
N GLN A 979 -40.70 -40.00 -39.75
CA GLN A 979 -40.12 -39.23 -40.88
C GLN A 979 -40.83 -37.85 -40.86
N SER A 980 -40.19 -36.71 -41.14
CA SER A 980 -40.11 -36.07 -42.48
C SER A 980 -39.28 -34.76 -42.38
N GLY A 981 -38.72 -34.14 -43.43
CA GLY A 981 -38.60 -34.55 -44.83
C GLY A 981 -38.68 -33.38 -45.83
N ARG A 982 -37.57 -33.10 -46.55
CA ARG A 982 -37.46 -32.32 -47.81
C ARG A 982 -37.71 -30.80 -47.77
N SER A 983 -37.25 -29.98 -48.74
CA SER A 983 -36.35 -30.23 -49.90
C SER A 983 -35.77 -28.93 -50.49
N ASP A 984 -34.55 -28.88 -51.04
CA ASP A 984 -33.36 -29.72 -50.79
C ASP A 984 -32.15 -28.81 -50.47
N GLU A 985 -31.11 -28.48 -51.26
CA GLU A 985 -30.58 -28.84 -52.59
C GLU A 985 -29.02 -28.93 -52.51
N GLU A 986 -28.31 -29.20 -53.62
CA GLU A 986 -26.83 -29.36 -53.68
C GLU A 986 -26.20 -28.39 -54.71
N ALA A 987 -24.91 -28.02 -54.69
CA ALA A 987 -23.71 -28.81 -55.02
C ALA A 987 -22.48 -27.85 -55.13
N ARG A 988 -21.19 -28.18 -55.33
CA ARG A 988 -20.19 -29.29 -55.16
C ARG A 988 -18.80 -28.57 -55.39
N GLU A 989 -17.58 -29.08 -55.60
CA GLU A 989 -16.89 -30.38 -55.84
C GLU A 989 -15.58 -30.38 -55.01
N ILE A 990 -15.18 -31.46 -54.33
CA ILE A 990 -14.38 -32.63 -54.78
C ILE A 990 -12.93 -32.30 -55.20
N ALA A 991 -11.97 -32.70 -54.36
CA ALA A 991 -10.63 -33.20 -54.73
C ALA A 991 -10.05 -34.02 -53.57
N ASN A 992 -9.75 -35.30 -53.78
CA ASN A 992 -9.20 -36.22 -52.76
C ASN A 992 -7.69 -36.43 -52.96
N PHE A 993 -6.96 -36.86 -51.93
CA PHE A 993 -6.38 -38.21 -51.92
C PHE A 993 -5.92 -38.65 -50.51
N ASP A 994 -6.02 -39.95 -50.24
CA ASP A 994 -5.71 -40.59 -48.96
C ASP A 994 -4.30 -41.22 -48.92
N GLY A 995 -3.88 -41.66 -47.73
CA GLY A 995 -2.64 -42.42 -47.50
C GLY A 995 -2.57 -43.02 -46.09
N GLU A 996 -2.94 -44.30 -45.95
CA GLU A 996 -2.90 -45.07 -44.69
C GLU A 996 -1.47 -45.53 -44.32
N VAL A 997 -1.27 -46.00 -43.08
CA VAL A 997 -1.02 -47.42 -42.73
C VAL A 997 -0.59 -47.55 -41.25
N ASP A 998 -1.10 -48.58 -40.56
CA ASP A 998 -0.90 -48.91 -39.14
C ASP A 998 0.26 -49.91 -38.86
N LEU A 999 0.42 -50.27 -37.57
CA LEU A 999 0.97 -51.52 -36.98
C LEU A 999 2.40 -51.52 -36.37
N ILE A 1000 2.45 -51.21 -35.06
CA ILE A 1000 2.84 -52.11 -33.93
C ILE A 1000 3.84 -53.26 -34.22
N ASP A 1001 4.96 -53.34 -33.46
CA ASP A 1001 5.29 -54.51 -32.58
C ASP A 1001 6.39 -54.25 -31.50
N PHE A 1002 6.77 -55.31 -30.76
CA PHE A 1002 7.33 -55.35 -29.38
C PHE A 1002 8.88 -55.50 -29.16
N ASP A 1003 9.25 -55.37 -27.87
CA ASP A 1003 10.34 -56.02 -27.09
C ASP A 1003 11.86 -55.64 -27.13
N ALA A 1004 12.28 -55.02 -26.01
CA ALA A 1004 13.17 -55.55 -24.93
C ALA A 1004 14.69 -55.87 -25.08
N ASP A 1005 15.39 -55.52 -23.98
CA ASP A 1005 16.44 -56.29 -23.24
C ASP A 1005 17.99 -56.18 -23.48
N VAL A 1006 18.69 -55.75 -22.40
CA VAL A 1006 19.77 -56.46 -21.65
C VAL A 1006 21.30 -56.28 -21.97
N VAL A 1007 22.01 -55.65 -20.98
CA VAL A 1007 23.30 -56.07 -20.30
C VAL A 1007 24.72 -55.48 -20.59
N GLU A 1008 25.33 -54.97 -19.49
CA GLU A 1008 26.72 -55.04 -18.95
C GLU A 1008 28.03 -54.39 -19.52
N SER A 1009 28.57 -53.47 -18.69
CA SER A 1009 29.89 -53.56 -17.97
C SER A 1009 31.18 -52.85 -18.45
N LYS A 1010 32.26 -53.07 -17.67
CA LYS A 1010 33.56 -52.36 -17.50
C LYS A 1010 34.73 -53.18 -18.17
N PRO A 1011 36.06 -52.86 -18.14
CA PRO A 1011 36.84 -52.04 -17.19
C PRO A 1011 38.08 -51.25 -17.73
N GLU A 1012 39.05 -51.01 -16.83
CA GLU A 1012 40.18 -50.04 -16.83
C GLU A 1012 41.47 -50.48 -17.55
N ARG A 1013 42.39 -49.52 -17.82
CA ARG A 1013 43.86 -49.63 -17.49
C ARG A 1013 44.76 -48.41 -17.85
N SER A 1014 45.59 -47.97 -16.87
CA SER A 1014 47.09 -47.78 -16.87
C SER A 1014 47.84 -47.11 -18.06
N VAL A 1015 48.99 -46.41 -17.95
CA VAL A 1015 49.96 -46.17 -16.83
C VAL A 1015 50.98 -45.03 -17.14
N ASP A 1016 51.65 -44.51 -16.09
CA ASP A 1016 52.92 -43.75 -15.94
C ASP A 1016 53.58 -42.88 -17.04
N ALA A 1017 54.09 -41.70 -16.61
CA ALA A 1017 55.50 -41.29 -16.73
C ALA A 1017 55.87 -40.19 -15.69
N GLN A 1018 57.13 -40.13 -15.24
CA GLN A 1018 57.63 -39.19 -14.19
C GLN A 1018 58.84 -38.34 -14.66
N LYS A 1019 59.16 -37.28 -13.89
CA LYS A 1019 60.48 -36.63 -13.60
C LYS A 1019 60.64 -35.16 -14.03
N SER A 1020 61.47 -34.29 -13.40
CA SER A 1020 62.02 -34.20 -12.01
C SER A 1020 63.00 -33.01 -11.89
N ASN A 1021 63.05 -32.29 -10.75
CA ASN A 1021 64.19 -31.46 -10.26
C ASN A 1021 64.57 -30.21 -11.14
N ASP A 1022 65.34 -29.18 -10.72
CA ASP A 1022 65.79 -28.61 -9.43
C ASP A 1022 66.17 -27.10 -9.64
N ALA A 1023 66.62 -26.37 -8.60
CA ALA A 1023 67.15 -24.98 -8.64
C ALA A 1023 68.71 -24.95 -8.85
N PRO A 1024 69.50 -23.84 -8.74
CA PRO A 1024 69.22 -22.44 -8.32
C PRO A 1024 70.04 -21.30 -9.05
N GLU A 1025 70.13 -20.12 -8.40
CA GLU A 1025 71.22 -19.09 -8.39
C GLU A 1025 71.34 -17.89 -9.39
N GLU A 1026 71.49 -16.68 -8.78
CA GLU A 1026 72.32 -15.48 -9.09
C GLU A 1026 72.20 -14.66 -10.43
N ALA A 1027 72.52 -13.34 -10.51
CA ALA A 1027 72.67 -12.23 -9.52
C ALA A 1027 72.83 -10.84 -10.22
N ALA A 1028 72.94 -9.75 -9.43
CA ALA A 1028 73.42 -8.38 -9.76
C ALA A 1028 72.55 -7.50 -10.71
N GLU A 1029 72.52 -6.16 -10.65
CA GLU A 1029 72.96 -5.10 -9.70
C GLU A 1029 72.13 -3.82 -10.02
N SER A 1030 72.09 -2.68 -9.30
CA SER A 1030 72.68 -2.11 -8.06
C SER A 1030 71.56 -1.23 -7.42
N SER A 1031 71.61 -0.17 -6.60
CA SER A 1031 72.42 0.55 -5.56
C SER A 1031 71.45 1.67 -5.02
N CYS A 1032 71.69 2.71 -4.19
CA CYS A 1032 72.71 3.29 -3.29
C CYS A 1032 71.96 4.42 -2.51
N ASP A 1033 72.14 4.77 -1.22
CA ASP A 1033 72.88 4.22 -0.08
C ASP A 1033 72.10 4.50 1.25
N ALA A 1034 72.74 4.99 2.32
CA ALA A 1034 72.22 5.19 3.70
C ALA A 1034 72.91 6.44 4.35
N PRO A 1035 72.99 6.73 5.70
CA PRO A 1035 72.54 5.96 6.89
C PRO A 1035 72.00 6.77 8.13
N GLU A 1036 71.64 6.01 9.18
CA GLU A 1036 71.84 6.19 10.65
C GLU A 1036 71.20 7.30 11.55
N GLU A 1037 70.64 6.77 12.66
CA GLU A 1037 70.65 7.15 14.11
C GLU A 1037 70.29 8.53 14.73
N ALA A 1038 69.49 8.40 15.82
CA ALA A 1038 69.59 9.00 17.16
C ALA A 1038 69.38 10.52 17.46
N ALA A 1039 68.26 10.77 18.16
CA ALA A 1039 68.15 11.42 19.48
C ALA A 1039 68.39 12.94 19.70
N ASP A 1040 67.43 13.50 20.47
CA ASP A 1040 67.55 14.63 21.43
C ASP A 1040 67.79 16.06 20.87
N GLY A 1041 67.75 17.07 21.75
CA GLY A 1041 68.34 18.40 21.49
C GLY A 1041 67.40 19.59 21.33
N THR A 1042 67.01 20.18 22.45
CA THR A 1042 66.38 21.51 22.63
C THR A 1042 67.15 22.73 22.09
N GLU A 1043 66.44 23.86 21.98
CA GLU A 1043 66.93 25.26 21.96
C GLU A 1043 67.62 25.76 20.67
N SER A 1044 67.22 26.87 20.02
CA SER A 1044 66.88 28.26 20.43
C SER A 1044 68.02 29.25 20.17
N LEU A 1045 67.89 30.01 19.08
CA LEU A 1045 68.48 31.34 18.85
C LEU A 1045 67.61 32.06 17.80
N LEU A 1046 67.47 33.38 17.75
CA LEU A 1046 67.44 34.46 18.76
C LEU A 1046 67.10 35.76 18.00
N GLN A 1047 66.79 36.85 18.71
CA GLN A 1047 66.81 38.26 18.22
C GLN A 1047 65.74 38.72 17.20
N THR A 1048 65.21 39.96 17.26
CA THR A 1048 64.85 40.84 18.40
C THR A 1048 64.06 42.06 17.87
N SER A 1049 63.32 42.75 18.76
CA SER A 1049 63.02 44.22 18.66
C SER A 1049 62.04 44.68 17.56
N ARG A 1050 61.33 45.81 17.67
CA ARG A 1050 60.93 46.67 18.83
C ARG A 1050 59.75 47.58 18.40
N ASN A 1051 59.15 48.26 19.38
CA ASN A 1051 58.70 49.68 19.43
C ASN A 1051 58.87 50.55 18.15
N SER A 1052 58.08 51.60 17.85
CA SER A 1052 56.81 52.17 18.39
C SER A 1052 56.41 53.43 17.56
N GLU A 1053 55.25 54.02 17.89
CA GLU A 1053 54.98 55.49 17.84
C GLU A 1053 54.65 56.28 16.53
N MET A 1054 53.54 57.04 16.65
CA MET A 1054 53.30 58.44 16.24
C MET A 1054 53.12 58.82 14.75
N THR A 1055 51.89 59.15 14.27
CA THR A 1055 51.09 60.40 14.46
C THR A 1055 51.81 61.69 13.99
N PRO A 1056 51.16 62.64 13.26
CA PRO A 1056 50.01 63.39 13.82
C PRO A 1056 48.94 64.05 12.90
N SER A 1057 47.82 64.44 13.54
CA SER A 1057 46.98 65.65 13.30
C SER A 1057 46.14 65.82 12.00
N LYS A 1058 45.09 66.67 11.95
CA LYS A 1058 43.94 66.98 12.85
C LYS A 1058 43.01 68.06 12.21
N SER A 1059 41.71 68.03 12.54
CA SER A 1059 40.61 69.05 12.34
C SER A 1059 39.45 68.52 11.46
N GLY A 1060 38.16 68.82 11.72
CA GLY A 1060 37.45 69.52 12.82
C GLY A 1060 36.01 68.95 13.01
N SER A 1061 35.35 69.07 14.17
CA SER A 1061 34.31 70.08 14.52
C SER A 1061 33.18 70.24 13.48
N GLU A 1062 31.86 70.16 13.78
CA GLU A 1062 31.11 70.21 15.06
C GLU A 1062 29.71 69.53 14.98
N PRO A 1063 28.95 69.32 16.09
CA PRO A 1063 27.69 68.54 16.12
C PRO A 1063 26.44 69.25 16.72
N HIS A 1064 25.23 68.71 16.47
CA HIS A 1064 23.98 68.95 17.22
C HIS A 1064 23.02 67.74 17.02
N SER A 1065 22.09 67.39 17.93
CA SER A 1065 21.78 67.86 19.30
C SER A 1065 21.16 66.73 20.15
N THR A 1066 21.05 66.95 21.47
CA THR A 1066 20.49 66.03 22.49
C THR A 1066 19.07 66.42 22.92
N HIS A 1067 18.28 65.50 23.48
CA HIS A 1067 17.91 65.52 24.92
C HIS A 1067 16.97 64.38 25.37
N PHE A 1068 16.97 64.16 26.69
CA PHE A 1068 16.09 63.29 27.48
C PHE A 1068 15.50 64.11 28.65
N VAL A 1069 14.61 63.49 29.45
CA VAL A 1069 14.03 63.92 30.76
C VAL A 1069 12.59 64.45 30.69
N ALA A 1070 11.81 64.12 31.74
CA ALA A 1070 10.35 64.21 31.81
C ALA A 1070 9.84 65.25 32.84
N SER A 1071 8.53 65.50 32.83
CA SER A 1071 7.78 66.17 33.90
C SER A 1071 6.48 65.42 34.22
N SER A 1072 5.91 65.67 35.41
CA SER A 1072 5.07 64.72 36.15
C SER A 1072 3.60 65.14 36.35
N LYS A 1073 2.78 64.12 36.71
CA LYS A 1073 1.59 64.14 37.62
C LYS A 1073 0.22 64.62 37.10
N GLU A 1074 -0.80 63.97 37.69
CA GLU A 1074 -2.24 64.32 37.83
C GLU A 1074 -3.00 64.73 36.54
N ASP A 1075 -4.14 64.13 36.15
CA ASP A 1075 -5.29 63.71 36.97
C ASP A 1075 -6.03 62.44 36.45
N SER A 1076 -7.05 62.01 37.22
CA SER A 1076 -8.06 60.99 36.87
C SER A 1076 -9.46 61.61 37.08
N PRO A 1077 -10.54 61.27 36.30
CA PRO A 1077 -11.07 59.90 36.32
C PRO A 1077 -11.80 59.36 35.06
N GLY A 1078 -11.72 58.04 34.87
CA GLY A 1078 -12.84 57.14 34.54
C GLY A 1078 -13.47 57.15 33.14
N ILE A 1079 -13.63 55.94 32.54
CA ILE A 1079 -14.87 55.48 31.89
C ILE A 1079 -14.88 53.93 31.78
N VAL A 1080 -16.10 53.39 31.69
CA VAL A 1080 -16.55 51.99 31.88
C VAL A 1080 -15.90 50.94 30.93
N ASN A 1081 -15.77 49.70 31.44
CA ASN A 1081 -15.35 48.50 30.69
C ASN A 1081 -16.34 48.07 29.59
N VAL A 1082 -15.80 47.56 28.47
CA VAL A 1082 -16.43 46.48 27.68
C VAL A 1082 -15.33 45.47 27.31
N PRO A 1083 -15.45 44.17 27.65
CA PRO A 1083 -14.39 43.20 27.38
C PRO A 1083 -14.47 42.65 25.95
N SER A 1084 -13.32 42.53 25.27
CA SER A 1084 -13.17 41.75 24.04
C SER A 1084 -12.12 40.66 24.25
N SER A 1085 -12.54 39.39 24.13
CA SER A 1085 -11.64 38.23 24.21
C SER A 1085 -12.22 37.04 23.43
N ALA A 1086 -12.06 37.07 22.11
CA ALA A 1086 -12.35 35.93 21.23
C ALA A 1086 -11.03 35.46 20.60
N ALA A 1087 -10.43 34.42 21.18
CA ALA A 1087 -9.26 33.76 20.60
C ALA A 1087 -9.73 32.76 19.52
N PRO A 1088 -9.04 32.65 18.37
CA PRO A 1088 -9.42 31.70 17.31
C PRO A 1088 -9.10 30.26 17.74
N ILE A 1089 -10.13 29.48 18.03
CA ILE A 1089 -9.99 28.06 18.41
C ILE A 1089 -9.79 27.23 17.14
N SER A 1090 -8.56 26.83 16.84
CA SER A 1090 -8.28 25.84 15.80
C SER A 1090 -8.72 24.45 16.28
N ARG A 1091 -9.89 23.99 15.81
CA ARG A 1091 -10.42 22.65 16.12
C ARG A 1091 -9.93 21.63 15.10
N HIS A 1092 -8.65 21.25 15.18
CA HIS A 1092 -8.25 19.98 14.59
C HIS A 1092 -9.03 18.84 15.25
N LEU A 1093 -9.58 17.94 14.43
CA LEU A 1093 -10.25 16.72 14.89
C LEU A 1093 -9.21 15.75 15.49
N GLU A 1094 -8.84 16.00 16.74
CA GLU A 1094 -8.07 15.06 17.53
C GLU A 1094 -8.89 13.79 17.74
N TYR A 1095 -8.45 12.72 17.07
CA TYR A 1095 -8.80 11.37 17.47
C TYR A 1095 -8.33 11.23 18.93
N ARG A 1096 -9.25 11.10 19.90
CA ARG A 1096 -8.89 11.01 21.33
C ARG A 1096 -7.90 9.87 21.53
N GLU A 1097 -6.62 10.25 21.67
CA GLU A 1097 -5.55 9.40 22.13
C GLU A 1097 -5.92 8.87 23.51
N SER A 1098 -5.56 7.62 23.82
CA SER A 1098 -5.68 7.18 25.20
C SER A 1098 -4.74 8.03 26.06
N SER A 1099 -5.04 8.17 27.35
CA SER A 1099 -4.13 8.88 28.28
C SER A 1099 -2.71 8.27 28.31
N MET A 1100 -2.56 7.03 27.83
CA MET A 1100 -1.26 6.37 27.65
C MET A 1100 -0.57 6.77 26.34
N ASP A 1101 -1.30 6.99 25.25
CA ASP A 1101 -0.72 7.51 23.99
C ASP A 1101 -0.27 8.97 24.16
N GLN A 1102 -1.05 9.79 24.88
CA GLN A 1102 -0.63 11.15 25.27
C GLN A 1102 0.63 11.13 26.14
N LEU A 1103 0.70 10.24 27.13
CA LEU A 1103 1.92 10.03 27.95
C LEU A 1103 3.13 9.54 27.13
N LEU A 1104 2.90 8.77 26.06
CA LEU A 1104 3.97 8.32 25.17
C LEU A 1104 4.44 9.44 24.22
N ARG A 1105 3.54 10.31 23.72
CA ARG A 1105 3.91 11.50 22.93
C ARG A 1105 4.67 12.54 23.74
N LEU A 1106 4.23 12.82 24.97
CA LEU A 1106 4.97 13.70 25.88
C LEU A 1106 6.40 13.19 26.13
N TYR A 1107 6.64 11.88 25.99
CA TYR A 1107 7.95 11.22 26.04
C TYR A 1107 8.76 11.24 24.73
N GLU A 1108 8.17 11.71 23.62
CA GLU A 1108 8.86 11.99 22.35
C GLU A 1108 9.09 13.49 22.11
N ASP A 1109 8.26 14.35 22.70
CA ASP A 1109 8.46 15.81 22.70
C ASP A 1109 9.42 16.29 23.82
N SER A 1110 9.68 15.50 24.87
CA SER A 1110 10.62 15.83 25.97
C SER A 1110 12.11 15.55 25.66
N ASP A 1111 12.54 15.71 24.41
CA ASP A 1111 13.92 15.43 23.95
C ASP A 1111 14.84 16.69 24.03
N GLU A 1112 14.38 17.75 24.73
CA GLU A 1112 15.12 18.98 25.08
C GLU A 1112 15.05 19.31 26.59
N ASP A 1113 15.73 18.50 27.41
CA ASP A 1113 16.51 18.92 28.61
C ASP A 1113 17.55 17.82 28.97
#